data_AF-A0A507CM70-F1
#
_entry.id   AF-A0A507CM70-F1
#
_cell.length_a   1.000
_cell.length_b   1.000
_cell.length_c   1.000
_cell.angle_alpha   90.00
_cell.angle_beta   90.00
_cell.angle_gamma   90.00
#
_symmetry.space_group_name_H-M   'P 1'
#
loop_
_entity.id
_entity.type
_entity.pdbx_description
1 polymer ?
#
loop_
_entity_poly.entity_id
_entity_poly.type
_entity_poly.pdbx_seq_one_letter_code
_entity_poly.pdbx_strand_id
1 'polypeptide(L)'
;MAAETAISTNCASNTTIAGSNASAAFSSVQMSKRTVQQVLEEDTYVEAMSEIIERDFFPDLKKVKLQNGYLAAIEEGDIGKARNLGVEIARMRTGQVVSGVNEGSSIGTPLTTATDRTPFSPSQPLAGPLPSQTLSESSQSQLSIQSMSLDTFTSTYTSEDNASFGKILESVNNSRKERYKWAYDKETNQLLLESGRQPMMIENGSNSTSLKTVGTWKHKAKNALMYGPEGFNEVDPAFKSTSRGSDTVKSIQHTNTRIQTAPSSTALLTTSSERIKTDQLWQEMAKATPALFSNGNETPVGERVNGYSYVPSTPTINPSDVPDDELIMTWGDVAGTPLLLDTMGLEADDGKGPKFRMDPTPRRDQIGYALAEKSNKRMRSTKSDGGMKNSARSGIVTPRTPHSPNMFAKPLPKAFAAKLGASGSGGVDAQLRASYSPVVKSGGRQNASGNKRTVSPPIGTQRGRTIHRMHSVLSIRALAHRLSARSFSTALPRRAEIEVFIDGKGVKIEAGSALIQACEKAGVDIPRFCYHERLSVAGNCRMCLVELEKSPKPVASCAMPAMPGMKVKTNTPMVKKAREGVMEFLLANHPLDCPVCDQGGECDLQDQSVRYGSDRSRFAEPDGKRAVEDKDLGPLVKTVMTRCIHCTRCVRFSNEVAGATEMGSSGRGNDIQIGTYVEKTLNTEMSGNIIDLCPVGALTSKPYAFTSRPWELKKTESIDVLDAVGCNIRVDSRGLEVMRVVPRLNDDINEEWIADKTRFAYDGLKRQRLTTPLVKKGDEFVPASWPEALEKISDGLQNVDGSQIMGVAGQLADAESLVALKDFLNKVGCENLRLDARNFDKLPSGLADLRPSYTFNTTIANVDTIDALLLIGTNPRHEAPIINARIRKAWLNNELEVGLVGAAPPKLNYDYDHISDDPSGLAGLIDGSHPFFEKLRKAKKPMIMVGSAVLEREDAAAVLGHVAKLTEKLKANLLTTDWNGLAILQRAASYTAALDIGFLPSAESTSKRPKFIYLLNADDIRPSDMSADAFVVYQGHHGDNGALYADVILPGSAYTEKSTTYVNTEGRTQTTRAAVPAPAGARDDWKIIRALSEVVGVPLPYDTLSEVRDRMGDVAPGLLVYDTVQSSVFTGLALKQMLNAARSSSGSTEGAFELPVKDYYLSDPISRASSTMARCSQAFTYNQYKPKYSSEWAIAV
;
A
#
# COMPACT_ATOMS: atom_id res chain seq x y z
N MET A 1 45.52 31.86 12.90
CA MET A 1 46.73 31.12 13.33
C MET A 1 46.40 29.64 13.14
N ALA A 2 46.87 28.93 12.11
CA ALA A 2 48.25 28.72 11.62
C ALA A 2 48.94 27.50 12.28
N ALA A 3 48.53 26.32 11.83
CA ALA A 3 49.13 24.98 11.91
C ALA A 3 48.20 24.08 11.06
N GLU A 4 48.62 23.15 10.19
CA GLU A 4 49.95 22.56 9.93
C GLU A 4 50.09 22.18 8.44
N THR A 5 51.33 21.99 7.98
CA THR A 5 51.69 21.63 6.59
C THR A 5 52.54 20.36 6.51
N ALA A 6 52.25 19.54 5.49
CA ALA A 6 53.18 18.71 4.69
C ALA A 6 54.02 17.57 5.34
N ILE A 7 53.71 16.33 4.94
CA ILE A 7 54.63 15.19 4.69
C ILE A 7 53.93 14.37 3.55
N SER A 8 54.29 14.36 2.26
CA SER A 8 55.53 14.05 1.52
C SER A 8 55.78 12.55 1.20
N THR A 9 55.54 12.21 -0.08
CA THR A 9 56.35 11.35 -0.99
C THR A 9 56.64 9.87 -0.71
N ASN A 10 56.21 9.01 -1.65
CA ASN A 10 56.93 7.88 -2.28
C ASN A 10 55.99 7.25 -3.35
N CYS A 11 56.38 6.72 -4.51
CA CYS A 11 57.69 6.57 -5.19
C CYS A 11 57.50 6.78 -6.71
N ALA A 12 58.60 7.05 -7.42
CA ALA A 12 58.65 7.00 -8.89
C ALA A 12 59.71 5.99 -9.36
N SER A 13 59.46 5.32 -10.49
CA SER A 13 60.51 4.69 -11.30
C SER A 13 60.11 4.72 -12.79
N ASN A 14 61.11 4.96 -13.64
CA ASN A 14 60.93 5.31 -15.04
C ASN A 14 60.84 4.08 -15.96
N THR A 15 60.11 4.22 -17.06
CA THR A 15 60.65 3.83 -18.38
C THR A 15 60.18 4.81 -19.46
N THR A 16 61.13 5.42 -20.16
CA THR A 16 60.92 6.34 -21.29
C THR A 16 60.89 5.58 -22.63
N ILE A 17 60.16 6.11 -23.62
CA ILE A 17 60.59 6.30 -25.03
C ILE A 17 59.49 7.08 -25.78
N ALA A 18 59.93 7.98 -26.68
CA ALA A 18 59.24 8.82 -27.68
C ALA A 18 57.69 8.75 -27.84
N GLY A 19 56.97 9.84 -28.08
CA GLY A 19 57.40 11.20 -28.42
C GLY A 19 56.81 11.68 -29.76
N SER A 20 55.62 12.29 -29.72
CA SER A 20 55.11 13.18 -30.78
C SER A 20 54.06 14.16 -30.20
N ASN A 21 54.05 15.39 -30.72
CA ASN A 21 53.28 16.50 -30.15
C ASN A 21 51.80 16.45 -30.55
N ALA A 22 50.90 16.67 -29.59
CA ALA A 22 49.54 17.14 -29.84
C ALA A 22 49.09 18.09 -28.74
N SER A 23 49.06 19.39 -29.03
CA SER A 23 48.54 20.43 -28.14
C SER A 23 47.03 20.28 -27.96
N ALA A 24 46.57 20.29 -26.70
CA ALA A 24 45.14 20.31 -26.39
C ALA A 24 44.52 21.65 -26.82
N ALA A 25 43.85 21.67 -27.96
CA ALA A 25 43.01 22.78 -28.39
C ALA A 25 41.58 22.58 -27.88
N PHE A 26 41.11 23.48 -27.01
CA PHE A 26 39.70 23.62 -26.68
C PHE A 26 38.95 24.06 -27.95
N SER A 27 38.29 23.12 -28.63
CA SER A 27 37.44 23.43 -29.78
C SER A 27 36.17 24.13 -29.30
N SER A 28 36.06 25.43 -29.58
CA SER A 28 34.81 26.16 -29.43
C SER A 28 33.74 25.52 -30.31
N VAL A 29 32.58 25.19 -29.72
CA VAL A 29 31.41 24.77 -30.49
C VAL A 29 30.92 26.00 -31.26
N GLN A 30 31.35 26.15 -32.51
CA GLN A 30 30.69 27.04 -33.45
C GLN A 30 29.26 26.53 -33.63
N MET A 31 28.27 27.30 -33.16
CA MET A 31 26.89 27.04 -33.53
C MET A 31 26.79 27.20 -35.05
N SER A 32 26.49 26.10 -35.75
CA SER A 32 26.27 26.15 -37.18
C SER A 32 25.12 27.10 -37.46
N LYS A 33 25.35 28.10 -38.33
CA LYS A 33 24.27 28.94 -38.85
C LYS A 33 23.24 28.00 -39.47
N ARG A 34 22.00 28.05 -38.96
CA ARG A 34 20.89 27.23 -39.45
C ARG A 34 20.70 27.57 -40.93
N THR A 35 21.02 26.64 -41.83
CA THR A 35 20.80 26.82 -43.26
C THR A 35 19.30 27.01 -43.47
N VAL A 36 18.91 28.07 -44.19
CA VAL A 36 17.49 28.33 -44.46
C VAL A 36 17.02 27.30 -45.47
N GLN A 37 16.11 26.40 -45.05
CA GLN A 37 15.45 25.45 -45.93
C GLN A 37 14.67 26.21 -47.02
N GLN A 38 14.75 25.75 -48.26
CA GLN A 38 13.93 26.27 -49.34
C GLN A 38 12.49 25.79 -49.16
N VAL A 39 11.54 26.70 -49.32
CA VAL A 39 10.12 26.39 -49.18
C VAL A 39 9.59 25.89 -50.52
N LEU A 40 8.91 24.74 -50.52
CA LEU A 40 8.18 24.18 -51.66
C LEU A 40 6.68 24.23 -51.39
N GLU A 41 5.89 24.44 -52.46
CA GLU A 41 4.43 24.24 -52.43
C GLU A 41 4.10 22.85 -51.88
N GLU A 42 3.03 22.75 -51.09
CA GLU A 42 2.77 21.56 -50.28
C GLU A 42 2.55 20.30 -51.12
N ASP A 43 1.74 20.39 -52.20
CA ASP A 43 1.52 19.28 -53.13
C ASP A 43 2.86 18.78 -53.72
N THR A 44 3.74 19.70 -54.13
CA THR A 44 5.06 19.32 -54.71
C THR A 44 6.00 18.73 -53.67
N TYR A 45 5.97 19.22 -52.42
CA TYR A 45 6.75 18.65 -51.32
C TYR A 45 6.27 17.23 -50.96
N VAL A 46 4.96 17.03 -50.90
CA VAL A 46 4.34 15.73 -50.59
C VAL A 46 4.56 14.72 -51.71
N GLU A 47 4.41 15.11 -52.98
CA GLU A 47 4.71 14.25 -54.14
C GLU A 47 6.18 13.82 -54.13
N ALA A 48 7.12 14.77 -54.07
CA ALA A 48 8.56 14.47 -54.06
C ALA A 48 8.96 13.58 -52.87
N MET A 49 8.45 13.86 -51.68
CA MET A 49 8.72 13.04 -50.48
C MET A 49 8.12 11.63 -50.63
N SER A 50 6.91 11.51 -51.18
CA SER A 50 6.26 10.22 -51.44
C SER A 50 7.04 9.38 -52.46
N GLU A 51 7.52 9.99 -53.55
CA GLU A 51 8.35 9.30 -54.55
C GLU A 51 9.69 8.83 -53.99
N ILE A 52 10.37 9.66 -53.18
CA ILE A 52 11.62 9.27 -52.50
C ILE A 52 11.36 8.11 -51.54
N ILE A 53 10.24 8.10 -50.81
CA ILE A 53 9.87 7.01 -49.89
C ILE A 53 9.48 5.73 -50.65
N GLU A 54 8.68 5.80 -51.73
CA GLU A 54 8.36 4.63 -52.56
C GLU A 54 9.63 4.03 -53.18
N ARG A 55 10.59 4.88 -53.61
CA ARG A 55 11.89 4.46 -54.16
C ARG A 55 12.78 3.76 -53.12
N ASP A 56 12.99 4.39 -51.96
CA ASP A 56 14.00 3.95 -50.99
C ASP A 56 13.50 2.84 -50.05
N PHE A 57 12.21 2.81 -49.73
CA PHE A 57 11.65 1.88 -48.73
C PHE A 57 10.69 0.84 -49.32
N PHE A 58 10.10 1.07 -50.50
CA PHE A 58 9.09 0.19 -51.09
C PHE A 58 9.31 -0.16 -52.59
N PRO A 59 10.50 -0.61 -53.01
CA PRO A 59 10.83 -0.83 -54.42
C PRO A 59 9.94 -1.86 -55.14
N ASP A 60 9.41 -2.87 -54.43
CA ASP A 60 8.47 -3.86 -54.99
C ASP A 60 7.02 -3.33 -55.14
N LEU A 61 6.68 -2.16 -54.59
CA LEU A 61 5.29 -1.66 -54.56
C LEU A 61 4.72 -1.46 -55.97
N LYS A 62 5.52 -0.96 -56.93
CA LYS A 62 5.09 -0.78 -58.33
C LYS A 62 4.72 -2.11 -58.99
N LYS A 63 5.47 -3.17 -58.69
CA LYS A 63 5.22 -4.54 -59.17
C LYS A 63 3.97 -5.14 -58.53
N VAL A 64 3.73 -4.89 -57.24
CA VAL A 64 2.48 -5.29 -56.55
C VAL A 64 1.27 -4.54 -57.11
N LYS A 65 1.37 -3.21 -57.32
CA LYS A 65 0.32 -2.38 -57.97
C LYS A 65 -0.04 -2.94 -59.36
N LEU A 66 0.95 -3.29 -60.19
CA LEU A 66 0.72 -3.92 -61.51
C LEU A 66 0.10 -5.32 -61.41
N GLN A 67 0.57 -6.17 -60.50
CA GLN A 67 -0.02 -7.51 -60.28
C GLN A 67 -1.47 -7.43 -59.84
N ASN A 68 -1.81 -6.49 -58.95
CA ASN A 68 -3.18 -6.29 -58.50
C ASN A 68 -4.07 -5.74 -59.63
N GLY A 69 -3.56 -4.81 -60.43
CA GLY A 69 -4.24 -4.31 -61.64
C GLY A 69 -4.46 -5.39 -62.71
N TYR A 70 -3.51 -6.32 -62.86
CA TYR A 70 -3.65 -7.48 -63.76
C TYR A 70 -4.75 -8.44 -63.29
N LEU A 71 -4.82 -8.72 -61.99
CA LEU A 71 -5.88 -9.53 -61.40
C LEU A 71 -7.25 -8.84 -61.54
N ALA A 72 -7.35 -7.55 -61.23
CA ALA A 72 -8.57 -6.78 -61.41
C ALA A 72 -9.03 -6.75 -62.88
N ALA A 73 -8.12 -6.58 -63.84
CA ALA A 73 -8.47 -6.63 -65.27
C ALA A 73 -8.95 -8.02 -65.74
N ILE A 74 -8.50 -9.10 -65.10
CA ILE A 74 -9.04 -10.45 -65.32
C ILE A 74 -10.45 -10.60 -64.72
N GLU A 75 -10.67 -10.11 -63.50
CA GLU A 75 -11.98 -10.15 -62.84
C GLU A 75 -13.02 -9.26 -63.55
N GLU A 76 -12.61 -8.12 -64.09
CA GLU A 76 -13.42 -7.22 -64.93
C GLU A 76 -13.67 -7.76 -66.35
N GLY A 77 -12.93 -8.79 -66.78
CA GLY A 77 -13.02 -9.38 -68.13
C GLY A 77 -12.36 -8.56 -69.25
N ASP A 78 -11.58 -7.52 -68.92
CA ASP A 78 -10.84 -6.71 -69.89
C ASP A 78 -9.53 -7.42 -70.29
N ILE A 79 -9.66 -8.32 -71.27
CA ILE A 79 -8.55 -9.12 -71.82
C ILE A 79 -7.45 -8.21 -72.42
N GLY A 80 -7.80 -7.03 -72.93
CA GLY A 80 -6.83 -6.10 -73.51
C GLY A 80 -5.92 -5.47 -72.45
N LYS A 81 -6.53 -4.92 -71.40
CA LYS A 81 -5.84 -4.34 -70.24
C LYS A 81 -5.05 -5.40 -69.47
N ALA A 82 -5.63 -6.60 -69.27
CA ALA A 82 -4.92 -7.74 -68.67
C ALA A 82 -3.68 -8.13 -69.50
N ARG A 83 -3.79 -8.23 -70.83
CA ARG A 83 -2.64 -8.55 -71.70
C ARG A 83 -1.52 -7.51 -71.58
N ASN A 84 -1.86 -6.22 -71.58
CA ASN A 84 -0.87 -5.14 -71.47
C ASN A 84 -0.16 -5.15 -70.11
N LEU A 85 -0.91 -5.24 -69.01
CA LEU A 85 -0.34 -5.33 -67.66
C LEU A 85 0.50 -6.61 -67.47
N GLY A 86 0.09 -7.73 -68.08
CA GLY A 86 0.85 -8.98 -68.08
C GLY A 86 2.20 -8.86 -68.81
N VAL A 87 2.24 -8.13 -69.93
CA VAL A 87 3.49 -7.80 -70.65
C VAL A 87 4.39 -6.88 -69.82
N GLU A 88 3.82 -5.92 -69.08
CA GLU A 88 4.59 -5.01 -68.23
C GLU A 88 5.19 -5.73 -67.01
N ILE A 89 4.43 -6.62 -66.36
CA ILE A 89 4.93 -7.52 -65.31
C ILE A 89 6.03 -8.44 -65.86
N ALA A 90 5.90 -8.92 -67.11
CA ALA A 90 6.93 -9.73 -67.75
C ALA A 90 8.22 -8.94 -68.03
N ARG A 91 8.12 -7.68 -68.51
CA ARG A 91 9.27 -6.78 -68.71
C ARG A 91 10.03 -6.50 -67.41
N MET A 92 9.32 -6.27 -66.30
CA MET A 92 9.96 -6.12 -64.98
C MET A 92 10.65 -7.40 -64.49
N ARG A 93 10.32 -8.56 -65.06
CA ARG A 93 10.90 -9.86 -64.68
C ARG A 93 12.18 -10.21 -65.44
N THR A 94 12.38 -9.69 -66.64
CA THR A 94 13.51 -10.04 -67.52
C THR A 94 14.62 -8.99 -67.58
N GLY A 95 14.37 -7.75 -67.12
CA GLY A 95 15.41 -6.72 -67.01
C GLY A 95 16.01 -6.22 -68.33
N GLN A 96 15.40 -6.55 -69.47
CA GLN A 96 15.84 -6.10 -70.79
C GLN A 96 14.88 -5.08 -71.39
N VAL A 97 15.43 -3.92 -71.77
CA VAL A 97 14.76 -2.95 -72.64
C VAL A 97 14.82 -3.47 -74.07
N VAL A 98 13.66 -3.75 -74.66
CA VAL A 98 13.54 -4.06 -76.09
C VAL A 98 13.08 -2.80 -76.81
N SER A 99 13.93 -2.29 -77.72
CA SER A 99 13.60 -1.20 -78.64
C SER A 99 12.42 -1.57 -79.54
N GLY A 100 11.59 -0.57 -79.87
CA GLY A 100 10.23 -0.79 -80.36
C GLY A 100 10.09 -1.46 -81.73
N VAL A 101 8.88 -1.95 -82.00
CA VAL A 101 8.41 -2.40 -83.31
C VAL A 101 7.01 -1.81 -83.56
N ASN A 102 6.77 -1.39 -84.81
CA ASN A 102 5.55 -0.72 -85.27
C ASN A 102 4.27 -1.55 -85.16
N GLU A 103 3.14 -0.86 -85.22
CA GLU A 103 1.82 -1.41 -85.49
C GLU A 103 1.77 -2.11 -86.87
N GLY A 104 1.11 -3.27 -86.97
CA GLY A 104 0.81 -3.89 -88.27
C GLY A 104 0.47 -5.38 -88.28
N SER A 105 -0.74 -5.70 -88.77
CA SER A 105 -1.15 -6.96 -89.44
C SER A 105 -1.22 -8.32 -88.70
N SER A 106 -2.47 -8.80 -88.56
CA SER A 106 -3.02 -10.14 -88.87
C SER A 106 -2.37 -11.48 -88.39
N ILE A 107 -3.21 -12.25 -87.68
CA ILE A 107 -3.54 -13.70 -87.85
C ILE A 107 -2.39 -14.72 -87.95
N GLY A 108 -2.34 -15.67 -86.99
CA GLY A 108 -1.64 -16.95 -87.16
C GLY A 108 -1.33 -17.72 -85.87
N THR A 109 -1.90 -18.90 -85.69
CA THR A 109 -1.61 -19.89 -84.62
C THR A 109 -1.01 -21.16 -85.25
N PRO A 110 -0.54 -22.17 -84.48
CA PRO A 110 0.68 -22.27 -83.64
C PRO A 110 1.70 -23.28 -84.24
N LEU A 111 2.88 -23.53 -83.61
CA LEU A 111 3.37 -24.88 -83.19
C LEU A 111 4.84 -24.97 -82.69
N THR A 112 5.03 -25.78 -81.63
CA THR A 112 6.12 -26.75 -81.30
C THR A 112 7.63 -26.44 -81.21
N THR A 113 8.21 -27.00 -80.12
CA THR A 113 9.47 -27.78 -79.97
C THR A 113 10.86 -27.12 -79.93
N ALA A 114 11.42 -27.13 -78.71
CA ALA A 114 12.55 -27.98 -78.27
C ALA A 114 14.04 -27.55 -78.41
N THR A 115 14.75 -27.83 -77.29
CA THR A 115 16.17 -28.22 -77.14
C THR A 115 17.32 -27.22 -77.37
N ASP A 116 18.02 -26.93 -76.26
CA ASP A 116 19.48 -27.05 -76.06
C ASP A 116 20.46 -26.61 -77.17
N ARG A 117 21.21 -25.52 -76.89
CA ARG A 117 22.67 -25.58 -76.60
C ARG A 117 23.30 -24.17 -76.45
N THR A 118 24.01 -23.95 -75.35
CA THR A 118 25.19 -23.06 -75.27
C THR A 118 26.39 -23.77 -75.95
N PRO A 119 27.56 -23.16 -76.31
CA PRO A 119 28.32 -22.21 -75.48
C PRO A 119 29.36 -21.24 -76.15
N PHE A 120 30.12 -20.52 -75.30
CA PHE A 120 31.47 -19.89 -75.46
C PHE A 120 31.72 -18.66 -76.40
N SER A 121 31.91 -17.47 -75.76
CA SER A 121 33.17 -16.66 -75.75
C SER A 121 33.63 -15.87 -77.03
N PRO A 122 34.64 -14.97 -76.96
CA PRO A 122 34.74 -13.70 -76.21
C PRO A 122 35.21 -12.47 -77.07
N SER A 123 35.38 -11.29 -76.43
CA SER A 123 36.19 -10.10 -76.88
C SER A 123 35.60 -9.28 -78.08
N GLN A 124 35.88 -7.99 -78.32
CA GLN A 124 36.64 -6.92 -77.63
C GLN A 124 36.05 -5.50 -78.02
N PRO A 125 36.68 -4.29 -77.90
CA PRO A 125 35.96 -3.07 -77.48
C PRO A 125 35.95 -1.87 -78.48
N LEU A 126 35.51 -0.69 -77.98
CA LEU A 126 35.76 0.70 -78.46
C LEU A 126 34.94 1.29 -79.64
N ALA A 127 34.01 2.18 -79.28
CA ALA A 127 33.70 3.52 -79.83
C ALA A 127 32.54 4.09 -78.98
N GLY A 128 32.36 5.37 -78.65
CA GLY A 128 32.86 6.66 -79.13
C GLY A 128 31.71 7.67 -78.84
N PRO A 129 31.95 8.89 -78.31
CA PRO A 129 30.89 9.67 -77.66
C PRO A 129 30.03 10.50 -78.64
N LEU A 130 28.72 10.55 -78.39
CA LEU A 130 27.74 11.42 -79.08
C LEU A 130 26.67 11.91 -78.07
N PRO A 131 25.93 13.00 -78.36
CA PRO A 131 26.01 14.18 -77.51
C PRO A 131 24.84 14.41 -76.55
N SER A 132 25.08 15.27 -75.56
CA SER A 132 24.10 15.80 -74.62
C SER A 132 22.96 16.53 -75.32
N GLN A 133 21.72 16.06 -75.13
CA GLN A 133 20.52 16.87 -75.34
C GLN A 133 20.22 17.66 -74.07
N THR A 134 20.08 18.98 -74.20
CA THR A 134 19.74 19.88 -73.10
C THR A 134 18.26 19.77 -72.76
N LEU A 135 17.95 19.14 -71.61
CA LEU A 135 16.64 19.24 -70.97
C LEU A 135 16.42 20.67 -70.43
N SER A 136 15.17 21.15 -70.47
CA SER A 136 14.75 22.43 -69.88
C SER A 136 15.03 22.52 -68.38
N GLU A 137 15.33 23.72 -67.87
CA GLU A 137 15.70 23.96 -66.46
C GLU A 137 14.64 23.44 -65.46
N SER A 138 13.34 23.55 -65.79
CA SER A 138 12.24 22.99 -64.99
C SER A 138 12.22 21.46 -64.92
N SER A 139 12.74 20.79 -65.94
CA SER A 139 12.86 19.33 -65.97
C SER A 139 14.10 18.85 -65.24
N GLN A 140 15.17 19.65 -65.26
CA GLN A 140 16.40 19.37 -64.51
C GLN A 140 16.21 19.53 -62.99
N SER A 141 15.41 20.50 -62.54
CA SER A 141 15.14 20.69 -61.11
C SER A 141 14.36 19.51 -60.50
N GLN A 142 13.26 19.06 -61.12
CA GLN A 142 12.50 17.89 -60.66
C GLN A 142 13.35 16.60 -60.67
N LEU A 143 14.12 16.34 -61.74
CA LEU A 143 15.04 15.21 -61.79
C LEU A 143 16.13 15.28 -60.71
N SER A 144 16.58 16.48 -60.33
CA SER A 144 17.56 16.61 -59.24
C SER A 144 16.95 16.25 -57.88
N ILE A 145 15.74 16.72 -57.57
CA ILE A 145 15.00 16.41 -56.33
C ILE A 145 14.76 14.90 -56.22
N GLN A 146 14.24 14.27 -57.28
CA GLN A 146 13.96 12.82 -57.33
C GLN A 146 15.22 11.93 -57.20
N SER A 147 16.42 12.51 -57.31
CA SER A 147 17.70 11.79 -57.13
C SER A 147 18.30 11.91 -55.73
N MET A 148 17.78 12.78 -54.87
CA MET A 148 18.29 13.00 -53.50
C MET A 148 17.89 11.86 -52.55
N SER A 149 18.63 11.69 -51.45
CA SER A 149 18.18 10.85 -50.31
C SER A 149 17.22 11.64 -49.41
N LEU A 150 16.35 10.92 -48.68
CA LEU A 150 15.35 11.52 -47.80
C LEU A 150 15.94 12.50 -46.76
N ASP A 151 17.07 12.17 -46.15
CA ASP A 151 17.77 13.04 -45.18
C ASP A 151 18.32 14.32 -45.85
N THR A 152 18.79 14.22 -47.10
CA THR A 152 19.28 15.39 -47.86
C THR A 152 18.12 16.26 -48.34
N PHE A 153 17.00 15.65 -48.73
CA PHE A 153 15.79 16.36 -49.12
C PHE A 153 15.19 17.14 -47.95
N THR A 154 14.94 16.48 -46.81
CA THR A 154 14.34 17.10 -45.61
C THR A 154 15.24 18.14 -44.92
N SER A 155 16.57 18.06 -45.08
CA SER A 155 17.49 19.11 -44.60
C SER A 155 17.60 20.31 -45.55
N THR A 156 17.21 20.17 -46.82
CA THR A 156 17.30 21.23 -47.85
C THR A 156 15.96 21.93 -48.06
N TYR A 157 14.85 21.20 -48.02
CA TYR A 157 13.50 21.68 -48.34
C TYR A 157 12.54 21.56 -47.15
N THR A 158 11.48 22.38 -47.16
CA THR A 158 10.36 22.33 -46.21
C THR A 158 9.06 22.76 -46.91
N SER A 159 7.88 22.34 -46.42
CA SER A 159 6.61 22.77 -47.00
C SER A 159 6.20 24.18 -46.54
N GLU A 160 5.37 24.85 -47.33
CA GLU A 160 4.80 26.17 -46.99
C GLU A 160 4.10 26.19 -45.64
N ASP A 161 3.34 25.14 -45.31
CA ASP A 161 2.62 25.02 -44.04
C ASP A 161 3.55 24.84 -42.83
N ASN A 162 4.65 24.11 -42.99
CA ASN A 162 5.67 24.02 -41.93
C ASN A 162 6.41 25.37 -41.73
N ALA A 163 6.65 26.11 -42.82
CA ALA A 163 7.22 27.46 -42.76
C ALA A 163 6.25 28.49 -42.14
N SER A 164 4.94 28.37 -42.39
CA SER A 164 3.90 29.22 -41.81
C SER A 164 3.75 28.96 -40.30
N PHE A 165 3.76 27.68 -39.88
CA PHE A 165 3.78 27.29 -38.46
C PHE A 165 5.01 27.84 -37.73
N GLY A 166 6.18 27.85 -38.38
CA GLY A 166 7.41 28.46 -37.85
C GLY A 166 7.23 29.95 -37.51
N LYS A 167 6.61 30.73 -38.41
CA LYS A 167 6.31 32.16 -38.19
C LYS A 167 5.30 32.36 -37.04
N ILE A 168 4.31 31.49 -36.91
CA ILE A 168 3.34 31.53 -35.81
C ILE A 168 4.03 31.24 -34.47
N LEU A 169 4.88 30.21 -34.42
CA LEU A 169 5.70 29.90 -33.24
C LEU A 169 6.63 31.05 -32.84
N GLU A 170 7.25 31.72 -33.81
CA GLU A 170 8.09 32.90 -33.56
C GLU A 170 7.28 34.09 -33.03
N SER A 171 6.10 34.36 -33.60
CA SER A 171 5.15 35.37 -33.12
C SER A 171 4.69 35.10 -31.68
N VAL A 172 4.31 33.86 -31.37
CA VAL A 172 3.91 33.44 -30.01
C VAL A 172 5.08 33.55 -29.03
N ASN A 173 6.29 33.16 -29.44
CA ASN A 173 7.48 33.27 -28.61
C ASN A 173 7.89 34.73 -28.36
N ASN A 174 7.75 35.63 -29.34
CA ASN A 174 7.98 37.06 -29.16
C ASN A 174 6.92 37.68 -28.24
N SER A 175 5.64 37.36 -28.44
CA SER A 175 4.53 37.74 -27.54
C SER A 175 4.72 37.21 -26.10
N ARG A 176 5.42 36.08 -25.95
CA ARG A 176 5.79 35.49 -24.65
C ARG A 176 6.98 36.22 -24.03
N LYS A 177 8.03 36.52 -24.80
CA LYS A 177 9.17 37.36 -24.35
C LYS A 177 8.70 38.75 -23.89
N GLU A 178 7.75 39.36 -24.58
CA GLU A 178 7.15 40.64 -24.17
C GLU A 178 6.37 40.52 -22.87
N ARG A 179 5.52 39.49 -22.72
CA ARG A 179 4.80 39.21 -21.46
C ARG A 179 5.73 38.96 -20.26
N TYR A 180 6.90 38.36 -20.47
CA TYR A 180 7.89 38.12 -19.41
C TYR A 180 9.04 39.14 -19.39
N LYS A 181 8.94 40.26 -20.11
CA LYS A 181 9.99 41.29 -20.21
C LYS A 181 10.34 41.95 -18.86
N TRP A 182 9.49 41.81 -17.85
CA TRP A 182 9.73 42.24 -16.47
C TRP A 182 10.62 41.28 -15.66
N ALA A 183 10.78 40.03 -16.11
CA ALA A 183 11.55 38.98 -15.44
C ALA A 183 12.99 38.82 -15.98
N TYR A 184 13.32 39.54 -17.06
CA TYR A 184 14.66 39.59 -17.65
C TYR A 184 15.34 40.91 -17.30
N ASP A 185 16.62 40.84 -16.93
CA ASP A 185 17.46 42.03 -16.88
C ASP A 185 17.78 42.53 -18.29
N LYS A 186 17.66 43.85 -18.51
CA LYS A 186 17.80 44.48 -19.83
C LYS A 186 19.25 44.55 -20.30
N GLU A 187 20.22 44.59 -19.40
CA GLU A 187 21.64 44.71 -19.77
C GLU A 187 22.27 43.34 -20.05
N THR A 188 21.81 42.29 -19.37
CA THR A 188 22.41 40.94 -19.45
C THR A 188 21.56 39.88 -20.14
N ASN A 189 20.27 40.16 -20.43
CA ASN A 189 19.31 39.20 -21.00
C ASN A 189 19.15 37.89 -20.17
N GLN A 190 19.42 37.96 -18.87
CA GLN A 190 19.36 36.81 -17.96
C GLN A 190 18.09 36.86 -17.09
N LEU A 191 17.55 35.69 -16.71
CA LEU A 191 16.39 35.58 -15.83
C LEU A 191 16.77 35.96 -14.38
N LEU A 192 16.09 36.96 -13.84
CA LEU A 192 16.32 37.50 -12.48
C LEU A 192 16.11 36.48 -11.34
N LEU A 193 15.53 35.32 -11.65
CA LEU A 193 15.22 34.24 -10.69
C LEU A 193 16.32 33.17 -10.58
N GLU A 194 17.30 33.12 -11.49
CA GLU A 194 18.29 32.03 -11.53
C GLU A 194 19.61 32.33 -10.78
N SER A 195 19.90 33.59 -10.44
CA SER A 195 21.12 33.99 -9.72
C SER A 195 21.07 33.75 -8.20
N GLY A 196 20.52 32.62 -7.79
CA GLY A 196 20.32 32.21 -6.39
C GLY A 196 21.47 31.41 -5.74
N ARG A 197 22.68 31.45 -6.30
CA ARG A 197 23.89 30.83 -5.72
C ARG A 197 25.08 31.78 -5.78
N GLN A 198 25.24 32.62 -4.76
CA GLN A 198 26.53 33.21 -4.44
C GLN A 198 27.30 32.29 -3.46
N PRO A 199 28.59 31.99 -3.71
CA PRO A 199 29.42 31.31 -2.73
C PRO A 199 29.76 32.28 -1.59
N MET A 200 29.68 31.82 -0.33
CA MET A 200 30.11 32.63 0.81
C MET A 200 31.63 32.82 0.79
N MET A 201 32.07 34.06 0.54
CA MET A 201 33.43 34.51 0.83
C MET A 201 33.50 34.87 2.33
N ILE A 202 34.42 34.23 3.04
CA ILE A 202 34.75 34.58 4.44
C ILE A 202 35.95 35.53 4.39
N GLU A 203 35.75 36.81 4.70
CA GLU A 203 36.83 37.75 4.96
C GLU A 203 37.01 38.00 6.46
N ASN A 204 38.25 37.87 6.93
CA ASN A 204 38.65 38.20 8.29
C ASN A 204 39.12 39.67 8.34
N GLY A 205 38.68 40.47 9.32
CA GLY A 205 39.25 41.81 9.50
C GLY A 205 38.56 42.70 10.51
N SER A 206 39.13 42.78 11.72
CA SER A 206 38.78 43.74 12.77
C SER A 206 38.89 45.21 12.34
N ASN A 207 37.94 46.07 12.75
CA ASN A 207 38.22 47.17 13.71
C ASN A 207 36.96 47.94 14.15
N SER A 208 37.14 48.82 15.13
CA SER A 208 36.09 49.39 15.99
C SER A 208 35.55 50.76 15.56
N THR A 209 34.41 51.14 16.17
CA THR A 209 34.00 52.49 16.67
C THR A 209 32.60 53.01 16.29
N SER A 210 31.92 53.49 17.35
CA SER A 210 30.75 54.40 17.39
C SER A 210 29.35 53.86 17.08
N LEU A 211 28.51 53.85 18.12
CA LEU A 211 27.06 53.95 17.97
C LEU A 211 26.70 55.33 17.40
N LYS A 212 25.87 55.36 16.35
CA LYS A 212 24.97 56.48 16.09
C LYS A 212 23.58 55.99 15.67
N THR A 213 22.63 56.22 16.58
CA THR A 213 21.21 56.52 16.36
C THR A 213 20.39 55.56 15.49
N VAL A 214 19.46 54.86 16.14
CA VAL A 214 18.38 54.10 15.48
C VAL A 214 17.45 55.08 14.73
N GLY A 215 17.70 55.28 13.43
CA GLY A 215 16.74 55.83 12.49
C GLY A 215 15.72 54.76 12.11
N THR A 216 14.43 55.10 12.16
CA THR A 216 13.32 54.15 11.97
C THR A 216 13.30 53.51 10.58
N TRP A 217 13.76 52.27 10.46
CA TRP A 217 13.55 51.46 9.26
C TRP A 217 12.07 51.07 9.14
N LYS A 218 11.32 51.80 8.29
CA LYS A 218 9.97 51.41 7.87
C LYS A 218 10.05 50.19 6.93
N HIS A 219 10.27 49.02 7.50
CA HIS A 219 10.26 47.75 6.77
C HIS A 219 8.81 47.38 6.39
N LYS A 220 8.42 47.64 5.13
CA LYS A 220 7.14 47.19 4.59
C LYS A 220 7.28 45.72 4.19
N ALA A 221 6.61 44.82 4.90
CA ALA A 221 6.67 43.38 4.64
C ALA A 221 6.18 43.04 3.22
N LYS A 222 7.11 42.75 2.30
CA LYS A 222 6.80 42.12 1.02
C LYS A 222 6.88 40.61 1.18
N ASN A 223 5.78 40.01 1.62
CA ASN A 223 5.39 38.61 1.40
C ASN A 223 3.99 38.39 1.98
N ALA A 224 2.99 39.04 1.38
CA ALA A 224 1.60 38.67 1.51
C ALA A 224 1.23 37.81 0.30
N LEU A 225 0.52 36.70 0.51
CA LEU A 225 0.07 35.85 -0.59
C LEU A 225 -0.87 36.63 -1.50
N MET A 226 -0.60 36.56 -2.81
CA MET A 226 -1.50 37.07 -3.83
C MET A 226 -2.74 36.16 -3.91
N TYR A 227 -3.90 36.66 -3.49
CA TYR A 227 -5.07 36.82 -4.36
C TYR A 227 -6.18 37.58 -3.61
N GLY A 228 -6.26 38.88 -3.88
CA GLY A 228 -7.41 39.74 -3.64
C GLY A 228 -7.53 40.69 -4.84
N PRO A 229 -8.74 40.98 -5.35
CA PRO A 229 -8.89 41.66 -6.64
C PRO A 229 -8.86 43.19 -6.48
N GLU A 230 -7.75 43.82 -6.86
CA GLU A 230 -7.67 45.27 -7.06
C GLU A 230 -6.91 45.57 -8.36
N GLY A 231 -7.38 46.57 -9.13
CA GLY A 231 -6.57 47.09 -10.25
C GLY A 231 -7.27 47.60 -11.51
N PHE A 232 -8.60 47.76 -11.56
CA PHE A 232 -9.17 48.71 -12.53
C PHE A 232 -8.77 50.12 -12.07
N ASN A 233 -7.79 50.72 -12.75
CA ASN A 233 -7.38 52.09 -12.55
C ASN A 233 -7.52 52.85 -13.87
N GLU A 234 -8.62 53.58 -14.02
CA GLU A 234 -8.62 54.90 -14.64
C GLU A 234 -9.85 55.65 -14.13
N VAL A 235 -9.62 56.80 -13.49
CA VAL A 235 -10.67 57.65 -12.91
C VAL A 235 -10.65 59.00 -13.63
N ASP A 236 -11.74 59.31 -14.31
CA ASP A 236 -11.99 60.60 -14.95
C ASP A 236 -12.21 61.68 -13.87
N PRO A 237 -11.47 62.82 -13.87
CA PRO A 237 -11.33 63.65 -12.66
C PRO A 237 -12.43 64.71 -12.53
N ALA A 238 -13.68 64.29 -12.31
CA ALA A 238 -14.83 65.22 -12.32
C ALA A 238 -15.93 64.99 -11.27
N PHE A 239 -15.63 64.65 -10.00
CA PHE A 239 -16.61 64.88 -8.91
C PHE A 239 -15.97 65.19 -7.54
N LYS A 240 -15.79 66.49 -7.26
CA LYS A 240 -15.62 66.99 -5.89
C LYS A 240 -17.01 67.23 -5.29
N SER A 241 -17.28 66.75 -4.07
CA SER A 241 -17.51 67.63 -2.89
C SER A 241 -18.20 66.95 -1.70
N THR A 242 -17.57 67.05 -0.52
CA THR A 242 -18.18 67.35 0.79
C THR A 242 -19.39 66.56 1.34
N SER A 243 -19.07 65.68 2.29
CA SER A 243 -19.48 65.78 3.72
C SER A 243 -20.85 65.30 4.21
N ARG A 244 -20.83 64.77 5.46
CA ARG A 244 -21.95 64.36 6.33
C ARG A 244 -22.72 63.12 5.83
N GLY A 245 -23.30 62.30 6.71
CA GLY A 245 -23.40 62.35 8.18
C GLY A 245 -23.97 61.01 8.70
N SER A 246 -24.34 60.93 9.98
CA SER A 246 -24.98 59.75 10.56
C SER A 246 -26.38 59.50 9.98
N ASP A 247 -26.95 58.36 10.38
CA ASP A 247 -28.37 58.00 10.31
C ASP A 247 -28.90 57.50 8.96
N THR A 248 -28.74 56.19 8.74
CA THR A 248 -29.89 55.29 8.50
C THR A 248 -29.46 53.83 8.59
N VAL A 249 -29.97 53.12 9.60
CA VAL A 249 -29.95 51.64 9.59
C VAL A 249 -30.91 51.18 8.50
N LYS A 250 -30.39 50.67 7.39
CA LYS A 250 -31.22 49.99 6.38
C LYS A 250 -31.49 48.56 6.85
N SER A 251 -32.74 48.30 7.21
CA SER A 251 -33.24 46.97 7.52
C SER A 251 -33.13 46.05 6.30
N ILE A 252 -32.68 44.82 6.52
CA ILE A 252 -32.71 43.76 5.51
C ILE A 252 -34.16 43.32 5.32
N GLN A 253 -34.68 43.38 4.10
CA GLN A 253 -35.99 42.78 3.78
C GLN A 253 -35.82 41.27 3.60
N HIS A 254 -36.27 40.52 4.61
CA HIS A 254 -36.16 39.05 4.67
C HIS A 254 -37.10 38.28 3.73
N THR A 255 -37.83 38.96 2.84
CA THR A 255 -38.89 38.36 2.01
C THR A 255 -38.40 37.67 0.73
N ASN A 256 -37.13 37.83 0.34
CA ASN A 256 -36.58 37.31 -0.93
C ASN A 256 -35.44 36.27 -0.78
N THR A 257 -35.24 35.71 0.41
CA THR A 257 -34.31 34.57 0.61
C THR A 257 -35.08 33.25 0.70
N ARG A 258 -34.84 32.34 -0.25
CA ARG A 258 -35.54 31.03 -0.39
C ARG A 258 -35.06 29.98 0.63
N ILE A 259 -35.05 30.34 1.91
CA ILE A 259 -34.82 29.44 3.05
C ILE A 259 -35.95 29.70 4.04
N GLN A 260 -36.88 28.76 4.17
CA GLN A 260 -37.88 28.80 5.24
C GLN A 260 -37.20 28.43 6.56
N THR A 261 -37.54 29.18 7.62
CA THR A 261 -37.00 29.00 8.97
C THR A 261 -37.40 27.66 9.56
N ALA A 262 -36.44 26.89 10.07
CA ALA A 262 -36.71 25.74 10.93
C ALA A 262 -37.37 26.18 12.25
N PRO A 263 -38.26 25.37 12.85
CA PRO A 263 -38.90 25.70 14.12
C PRO A 263 -37.93 25.63 15.30
N SER A 264 -38.21 26.41 16.35
CA SER A 264 -37.34 26.56 17.52
C SER A 264 -37.29 25.31 18.42
N SER A 265 -36.13 25.09 19.04
CA SER A 265 -35.79 23.93 19.88
C SER A 265 -36.71 23.67 21.07
N THR A 266 -37.49 24.65 21.51
CA THR A 266 -38.44 24.53 22.63
C THR A 266 -39.67 23.67 22.36
N ALA A 267 -39.97 23.34 21.09
CA ALA A 267 -41.09 22.45 20.73
C ALA A 267 -40.74 20.95 20.74
N LEU A 268 -39.46 20.59 20.89
CA LEU A 268 -38.97 19.20 20.75
C LEU A 268 -38.88 18.43 22.09
N LEU A 269 -39.23 19.05 23.21
CA LEU A 269 -39.01 18.50 24.57
C LEU A 269 -40.26 17.93 25.27
N THR A 270 -41.41 17.87 24.60
CA THR A 270 -42.69 17.42 25.22
C THR A 270 -43.29 16.14 24.65
N THR A 271 -42.56 15.37 23.82
CA THR A 271 -43.03 14.09 23.26
C THR A 271 -42.06 12.94 23.48
N SER A 272 -41.68 12.68 24.74
CA SER A 272 -40.96 11.48 25.16
C SER A 272 -41.88 10.28 25.46
N SER A 273 -43.17 10.35 25.10
CA SER A 273 -44.21 9.39 25.51
C SER A 273 -45.20 8.98 24.41
N GLU A 274 -44.76 8.78 23.15
CA GLU A 274 -45.57 8.10 22.12
C GLU A 274 -44.72 7.15 21.25
N ARG A 275 -44.53 5.92 21.73
CA ARG A 275 -43.82 4.83 21.01
C ARG A 275 -44.76 3.85 20.30
N ILE A 276 -46.01 4.26 20.08
CA ILE A 276 -47.09 3.45 19.48
C ILE A 276 -47.82 4.36 18.49
N LYS A 277 -47.71 4.08 17.17
CA LYS A 277 -48.54 4.53 16.01
C LYS A 277 -47.78 4.59 14.67
N THR A 278 -46.88 3.66 14.38
CA THR A 278 -46.28 3.56 13.03
C THR A 278 -47.32 3.26 11.94
N ASP A 279 -48.40 2.56 12.27
CA ASP A 279 -49.39 2.10 11.28
C ASP A 279 -50.40 3.20 10.86
N GLN A 280 -50.65 4.20 11.70
CA GLN A 280 -51.58 5.29 11.34
C GLN A 280 -50.97 6.24 10.30
N LEU A 281 -49.64 6.47 10.34
CA LEU A 281 -48.95 7.31 9.35
C LEU A 281 -49.08 6.73 7.93
N TRP A 282 -48.97 5.40 7.79
CA TRP A 282 -49.17 4.70 6.53
C TRP A 282 -50.61 4.81 6.01
N GLN A 283 -51.61 4.78 6.90
CA GLN A 283 -53.02 4.92 6.51
C GLN A 283 -53.41 6.35 6.09
N GLU A 284 -52.74 7.38 6.61
CA GLU A 284 -52.94 8.77 6.16
C GLU A 284 -52.19 9.06 4.85
N MET A 285 -50.97 8.54 4.68
CA MET A 285 -50.27 8.59 3.40
C MET A 285 -51.08 7.92 2.27
N ALA A 286 -51.70 6.77 2.55
CA ALA A 286 -52.57 6.07 1.59
C ALA A 286 -53.84 6.87 1.18
N LYS A 287 -54.27 7.86 1.97
CA LYS A 287 -55.38 8.75 1.62
C LYS A 287 -54.95 9.98 0.81
N ALA A 288 -53.69 10.39 0.93
CA ALA A 288 -53.16 11.59 0.28
C ALA A 288 -52.84 11.38 -1.21
N THR A 289 -52.61 10.15 -1.67
CA THR A 289 -52.26 9.82 -3.07
C THR A 289 -53.16 8.73 -3.68
N PRO A 290 -54.42 9.04 -4.06
CA PRO A 290 -55.34 8.06 -4.65
C PRO A 290 -54.87 7.47 -6.00
N ALA A 291 -54.00 8.20 -6.72
CA ALA A 291 -53.51 7.81 -8.05
C ALA A 291 -52.60 6.57 -8.05
N LEU A 292 -52.01 6.20 -6.90
CA LEU A 292 -51.14 5.02 -6.78
C LEU A 292 -51.93 3.71 -6.60
N PHE A 293 -53.22 3.77 -6.25
CA PHE A 293 -54.06 2.59 -6.02
C PHE A 293 -55.51 2.84 -6.45
N SER A 294 -55.81 2.64 -7.74
CA SER A 294 -57.20 2.64 -8.23
C SER A 294 -57.57 1.33 -8.94
N ASN A 295 -58.64 0.71 -8.41
CA ASN A 295 -59.52 -0.30 -9.01
C ASN A 295 -58.91 -1.69 -9.29
N GLY A 296 -59.33 -2.67 -8.49
CA GLY A 296 -58.94 -4.08 -8.61
C GLY A 296 -59.88 -4.94 -9.46
N ASN A 297 -59.72 -6.26 -9.28
CA ASN A 297 -60.39 -7.37 -9.98
C ASN A 297 -60.00 -7.57 -11.46
N GLU A 298 -58.83 -8.16 -11.68
CA GLU A 298 -58.69 -9.52 -12.27
C GLU A 298 -57.20 -9.85 -12.45
N THR A 299 -56.74 -11.00 -11.92
CA THR A 299 -55.35 -11.46 -12.08
C THR A 299 -55.25 -12.51 -13.18
N PRO A 300 -54.57 -12.25 -14.32
CA PRO A 300 -54.29 -13.28 -15.30
C PRO A 300 -53.25 -14.27 -14.75
N VAL A 301 -53.57 -15.57 -14.77
CA VAL A 301 -52.66 -16.63 -14.34
C VAL A 301 -51.58 -16.83 -15.41
N GLY A 302 -50.36 -16.38 -15.14
CA GLY A 302 -49.19 -16.69 -15.97
C GLY A 302 -48.71 -18.14 -15.78
N GLU A 303 -48.34 -18.81 -16.86
CA GLU A 303 -47.86 -20.20 -16.82
C GLU A 303 -46.55 -20.35 -16.03
N ARG A 304 -46.44 -21.47 -15.30
CA ARG A 304 -45.29 -21.80 -14.44
C ARG A 304 -44.55 -22.99 -15.03
N VAL A 305 -43.25 -22.85 -15.29
CA VAL A 305 -42.38 -23.97 -15.70
C VAL A 305 -41.37 -24.25 -14.59
N ASN A 306 -41.34 -25.49 -14.10
CA ASN A 306 -40.43 -25.95 -13.03
C ASN A 306 -40.46 -25.11 -11.73
N GLY A 307 -41.65 -24.65 -11.31
CA GLY A 307 -41.89 -24.12 -9.96
C GLY A 307 -41.54 -22.65 -9.73
N TYR A 308 -40.68 -22.07 -10.56
CA TYR A 308 -40.35 -20.64 -10.51
C TYR A 308 -41.37 -19.79 -11.27
N SER A 309 -41.70 -18.61 -10.73
CA SER A 309 -42.52 -17.62 -11.41
C SER A 309 -41.60 -16.59 -12.05
N TYR A 310 -41.86 -16.23 -13.32
CA TYR A 310 -41.23 -15.04 -13.88
C TYR A 310 -41.74 -13.79 -13.16
N VAL A 311 -40.82 -12.87 -12.85
CA VAL A 311 -41.17 -11.49 -12.49
C VAL A 311 -41.46 -10.76 -13.80
N PRO A 312 -42.58 -10.02 -13.94
CA PRO A 312 -42.83 -9.21 -15.12
C PRO A 312 -41.71 -8.18 -15.31
N SER A 313 -41.36 -7.89 -16.57
CA SER A 313 -40.53 -6.73 -16.91
C SER A 313 -41.14 -5.45 -16.34
N THR A 314 -40.28 -4.52 -15.91
CA THR A 314 -40.67 -3.19 -15.41
C THR A 314 -41.66 -2.50 -16.35
N PRO A 315 -42.70 -1.83 -15.81
CA PRO A 315 -43.67 -1.13 -16.64
C PRO A 315 -42.98 0.01 -17.43
N THR A 316 -43.19 0.03 -18.74
CA THR A 316 -42.82 1.16 -19.59
C THR A 316 -43.84 2.28 -19.43
N ILE A 317 -43.42 3.39 -18.84
CA ILE A 317 -44.22 4.62 -18.74
C ILE A 317 -44.31 5.25 -20.13
N ASN A 318 -45.53 5.57 -20.59
CA ASN A 318 -45.72 6.38 -21.79
C ASN A 318 -45.48 7.86 -21.45
N PRO A 319 -44.68 8.61 -22.25
CA PRO A 319 -44.37 10.02 -21.94
C PRO A 319 -45.58 10.98 -21.95
N SER A 320 -46.74 10.53 -22.41
CA SER A 320 -47.99 11.32 -22.46
C SER A 320 -48.74 11.39 -21.13
N ASP A 321 -48.38 10.55 -20.16
CA ASP A 321 -49.21 10.27 -18.98
C ASP A 321 -48.65 10.92 -17.69
N VAL A 322 -47.68 11.83 -17.83
CA VAL A 322 -47.01 12.55 -16.72
C VAL A 322 -47.37 14.04 -16.77
N PRO A 323 -47.92 14.64 -15.69
CA PRO A 323 -48.17 16.08 -15.63
C PRO A 323 -46.87 16.92 -15.62
N ASP A 324 -46.89 18.08 -16.30
CA ASP A 324 -45.70 18.89 -16.63
C ASP A 324 -44.87 19.44 -15.45
N ASP A 325 -45.35 19.38 -14.20
CA ASP A 325 -44.73 20.03 -13.04
C ASP A 325 -43.86 19.11 -12.14
N GLU A 326 -43.77 17.81 -12.43
CA GLU A 326 -42.90 16.89 -11.67
C GLU A 326 -41.59 16.54 -12.41
N LEU A 327 -40.49 17.15 -11.98
CA LEU A 327 -39.12 16.93 -12.49
C LEU A 327 -38.57 15.53 -12.15
N ILE A 328 -38.91 14.53 -12.95
CA ILE A 328 -38.28 13.20 -12.93
C ILE A 328 -36.85 13.31 -13.51
N MET A 329 -35.87 13.55 -12.64
CA MET A 329 -34.44 13.54 -13.00
C MET A 329 -33.92 12.11 -13.23
N THR A 330 -34.00 11.62 -14.46
CA THR A 330 -33.23 10.43 -14.89
C THR A 330 -31.81 10.83 -15.27
N TRP A 331 -30.81 10.22 -14.62
CA TRP A 331 -29.40 10.45 -14.95
C TRP A 331 -28.97 9.55 -16.12
N GLY A 332 -28.73 10.15 -17.29
CA GLY A 332 -28.19 9.50 -18.47
C GLY A 332 -27.08 10.34 -19.11
N ASP A 333 -25.94 9.69 -19.36
CA ASP A 333 -24.78 10.11 -20.16
C ASP A 333 -24.30 11.57 -20.09
N VAL A 334 -23.32 11.80 -19.19
CA VAL A 334 -22.51 13.03 -19.19
C VAL A 334 -21.36 12.90 -20.20
N ALA A 335 -21.52 13.54 -21.36
CA ALA A 335 -20.43 13.84 -22.27
C ALA A 335 -20.33 15.35 -22.49
N GLY A 336 -19.23 15.96 -22.01
CA GLY A 336 -18.90 17.37 -22.24
C GLY A 336 -18.90 18.23 -20.98
N THR A 337 -17.69 18.62 -20.54
CA THR A 337 -17.51 19.73 -19.59
C THR A 337 -17.85 21.05 -20.31
N PRO A 338 -18.76 21.89 -19.81
CA PRO A 338 -19.10 23.14 -20.47
C PRO A 338 -17.96 24.17 -20.31
N LEU A 339 -17.46 24.67 -21.43
CA LEU A 339 -16.65 25.89 -21.49
C LEU A 339 -17.60 27.10 -21.47
N LEU A 340 -17.31 28.07 -20.61
CA LEU A 340 -17.97 29.37 -20.66
C LEU A 340 -17.46 30.13 -21.89
N LEU A 341 -18.36 30.53 -22.78
CA LEU A 341 -18.08 31.51 -23.84
C LEU A 341 -18.69 32.84 -23.41
N ASP A 342 -17.83 33.75 -22.98
CA ASP A 342 -18.26 35.11 -22.67
C ASP A 342 -18.66 35.87 -23.94
N THR A 343 -19.69 36.68 -23.72
CA THR A 343 -20.38 37.58 -24.63
C THR A 343 -19.51 38.37 -25.61
N MET A 344 -19.86 38.32 -26.90
CA MET A 344 -19.63 39.43 -27.82
C MET A 344 -20.85 39.67 -28.71
N GLY A 345 -21.50 40.81 -28.47
CA GLY A 345 -22.33 41.59 -29.40
C GLY A 345 -23.41 40.86 -30.21
N LEU A 346 -24.67 41.10 -29.84
CA LEU A 346 -25.60 41.91 -30.66
C LEU A 346 -26.87 42.26 -29.87
N GLU A 347 -27.54 43.33 -30.28
CA GLU A 347 -28.60 44.00 -29.52
C GLU A 347 -29.98 43.33 -29.67
N ALA A 348 -30.94 43.80 -28.87
CA ALA A 348 -32.20 43.11 -28.59
C ALA A 348 -33.22 43.16 -29.74
N ASP A 349 -33.95 42.06 -29.93
CA ASP A 349 -35.41 42.11 -30.13
C ASP A 349 -36.11 40.79 -29.72
N ASP A 350 -37.45 40.82 -29.61
CA ASP A 350 -38.34 39.64 -29.58
C ASP A 350 -38.33 38.67 -28.37
N GLY A 351 -37.98 39.12 -27.15
CA GLY A 351 -38.56 38.61 -25.89
C GLY A 351 -38.46 37.09 -25.60
N LYS A 352 -37.57 36.36 -26.26
CA LYS A 352 -37.36 34.92 -26.14
C LYS A 352 -35.87 34.67 -25.91
N GLY A 353 -35.53 34.07 -24.77
CA GLY A 353 -34.15 33.73 -24.45
C GLY A 353 -33.51 32.79 -25.48
N PRO A 354 -32.17 32.69 -25.50
CA PRO A 354 -31.43 31.94 -26.52
C PRO A 354 -31.86 30.46 -26.53
N LYS A 355 -32.46 30.02 -27.65
CA LYS A 355 -32.81 28.62 -27.86
C LYS A 355 -31.60 27.87 -28.40
N PHE A 356 -31.13 26.91 -27.62
CA PHE A 356 -30.12 25.95 -28.06
C PHE A 356 -30.66 25.16 -29.27
N ARG A 357 -29.95 25.21 -30.39
CA ARG A 357 -30.28 24.45 -31.60
C ARG A 357 -29.12 23.52 -31.90
N MET A 358 -29.32 22.21 -31.72
CA MET A 358 -28.37 21.21 -32.18
C MET A 358 -28.34 21.21 -33.71
N ASP A 359 -27.14 21.18 -34.30
CA ASP A 359 -26.98 20.91 -35.72
C ASP A 359 -27.43 19.47 -36.05
N PRO A 360 -28.02 19.24 -37.22
CA PRO A 360 -28.44 17.90 -37.63
C PRO A 360 -27.24 16.96 -37.72
N THR A 361 -27.40 15.72 -37.26
CA THR A 361 -26.36 14.69 -37.23
C THR A 361 -25.68 14.57 -38.60
N PRO A 362 -24.33 14.56 -38.70
CA PRO A 362 -23.65 14.49 -40.00
C PRO A 362 -24.14 13.33 -40.86
N ARG A 363 -24.27 13.56 -42.18
CA ARG A 363 -24.80 12.58 -43.14
C ARG A 363 -24.06 11.22 -43.07
N ARG A 364 -22.78 11.22 -42.70
CA ARG A 364 -21.96 10.03 -42.46
C ARG A 364 -22.53 9.15 -41.35
N ASP A 365 -22.92 9.75 -40.23
CA ASP A 365 -23.37 9.01 -39.05
C ASP A 365 -24.82 8.55 -39.22
N GLN A 366 -25.65 9.33 -39.92
CA GLN A 366 -26.97 8.87 -40.38
C GLN A 366 -26.87 7.61 -41.27
N ILE A 367 -25.89 7.57 -42.18
CA ILE A 367 -25.60 6.38 -43.00
C ILE A 367 -25.09 5.22 -42.12
N GLY A 368 -24.28 5.50 -41.10
CA GLY A 368 -23.83 4.51 -40.11
C GLY A 368 -24.99 3.85 -39.36
N TYR A 369 -25.93 4.65 -38.83
CA TYR A 369 -27.14 4.14 -38.19
C TYR A 369 -28.03 3.33 -39.16
N ALA A 370 -28.22 3.81 -40.39
CA ALA A 370 -28.99 3.07 -41.41
C ALA A 370 -28.34 1.73 -41.78
N LEU A 371 -27.01 1.65 -41.86
CA LEU A 371 -26.28 0.40 -42.07
C LEU A 371 -26.40 -0.57 -40.88
N ALA A 372 -26.29 -0.06 -39.65
CA ALA A 372 -26.46 -0.86 -38.44
C ALA A 372 -27.88 -1.43 -38.33
N GLU A 373 -28.91 -0.63 -38.62
CA GLU A 373 -30.30 -1.07 -38.61
C GLU A 373 -30.58 -2.10 -39.72
N LYS A 374 -30.01 -1.92 -40.92
CA LYS A 374 -30.11 -2.87 -42.03
C LYS A 374 -29.41 -4.20 -41.72
N SER A 375 -28.28 -4.16 -41.03
CA SER A 375 -27.58 -5.35 -40.51
C SER A 375 -28.43 -6.10 -39.47
N ASN A 376 -29.00 -5.38 -38.50
CA ASN A 376 -29.86 -5.95 -37.47
C ASN A 376 -31.15 -6.57 -38.05
N LYS A 377 -31.77 -5.94 -39.06
CA LYS A 377 -32.91 -6.53 -39.80
C LYS A 377 -32.50 -7.82 -40.51
N ARG A 378 -31.32 -7.85 -41.15
CA ARG A 378 -30.79 -9.04 -41.84
C ARG A 378 -30.51 -10.22 -40.89
N MET A 379 -29.96 -9.94 -39.70
CA MET A 379 -29.75 -10.96 -38.66
C MET A 379 -31.05 -11.47 -38.04
N ARG A 380 -32.12 -10.66 -38.00
CA ARG A 380 -33.45 -11.11 -37.57
C ARG A 380 -34.11 -12.02 -38.60
N SER A 381 -34.03 -11.70 -39.90
CA SER A 381 -34.57 -12.56 -40.97
C SER A 381 -33.87 -13.91 -41.10
N THR A 382 -32.55 -13.99 -40.88
CA THR A 382 -31.85 -15.30 -40.90
C THR A 382 -32.19 -16.21 -39.72
N LYS A 383 -32.88 -15.70 -38.69
CA LYS A 383 -33.38 -16.51 -37.56
C LYS A 383 -34.83 -17.00 -37.72
N SER A 384 -35.61 -16.47 -38.67
CA SER A 384 -37.01 -16.89 -38.88
C SER A 384 -37.17 -18.10 -39.80
N ASP A 385 -36.27 -18.29 -40.78
CA ASP A 385 -36.48 -19.26 -41.88
C ASP A 385 -35.77 -20.61 -41.66
N GLY A 386 -35.33 -20.91 -40.44
CA GLY A 386 -34.57 -22.11 -40.06
C GLY A 386 -35.39 -23.35 -39.69
N GLY A 387 -36.55 -23.57 -40.33
CA GLY A 387 -37.54 -24.59 -39.93
C GLY A 387 -37.48 -25.94 -40.67
N MET A 388 -36.76 -26.91 -40.08
CA MET A 388 -36.96 -28.39 -40.18
C MET A 388 -37.07 -29.12 -41.54
N LYS A 389 -36.15 -30.08 -41.75
CA LYS A 389 -36.45 -31.40 -42.35
C LYS A 389 -35.84 -32.53 -41.51
N ASN A 390 -36.60 -33.61 -41.32
CA ASN A 390 -36.30 -34.73 -40.42
C ASN A 390 -35.38 -35.81 -41.03
N SER A 391 -34.58 -36.50 -40.21
CA SER A 391 -34.69 -37.97 -40.07
C SER A 391 -33.95 -38.56 -38.84
N ALA A 392 -34.66 -39.47 -38.16
CA ALA A 392 -34.33 -40.36 -37.02
C ALA A 392 -32.86 -40.82 -36.83
N ARG A 393 -32.36 -41.04 -35.59
CA ARG A 393 -32.81 -42.13 -34.69
C ARG A 393 -32.39 -41.96 -33.20
N SER A 394 -33.30 -42.38 -32.31
CA SER A 394 -33.13 -42.93 -30.94
C SER A 394 -31.78 -42.84 -30.20
N GLY A 395 -31.68 -42.41 -28.93
CA GLY A 395 -32.68 -41.84 -28.00
C GLY A 395 -32.57 -42.38 -26.56
N ILE A 396 -33.23 -41.66 -25.61
CA ILE A 396 -33.66 -42.11 -24.26
C ILE A 396 -32.46 -42.36 -23.28
N VAL A 397 -32.35 -41.80 -22.06
CA VAL A 397 -33.31 -41.57 -20.95
C VAL A 397 -32.98 -40.26 -20.18
N THR A 398 -34.01 -39.57 -19.65
CA THR A 398 -33.95 -38.37 -18.80
C THR A 398 -33.88 -38.69 -17.27
N PRO A 399 -33.48 -37.74 -16.41
CA PRO A 399 -32.96 -38.06 -15.07
C PRO A 399 -34.02 -38.16 -13.96
N ARG A 400 -33.61 -38.67 -12.78
CA ARG A 400 -34.29 -38.48 -11.49
C ARG A 400 -33.31 -38.14 -10.35
N THR A 401 -33.64 -37.08 -9.64
CA THR A 401 -33.19 -36.69 -8.28
C THR A 401 -34.41 -36.77 -7.34
N PRO A 402 -34.33 -36.50 -6.02
CA PRO A 402 -33.21 -36.60 -5.06
C PRO A 402 -33.58 -37.45 -3.81
N HIS A 403 -32.62 -37.65 -2.88
CA HIS A 403 -32.77 -37.45 -1.40
C HIS A 403 -31.75 -38.26 -0.55
N SER A 404 -31.26 -37.61 0.51
CA SER A 404 -30.62 -38.16 1.72
C SER A 404 -31.69 -38.31 2.84
N PRO A 405 -31.42 -38.67 4.13
CA PRO A 405 -30.13 -38.95 4.82
C PRO A 405 -30.14 -40.17 5.80
N ASN A 406 -29.09 -40.30 6.63
CA ASN A 406 -29.00 -41.10 7.89
C ASN A 406 -29.04 -42.65 7.75
N MET A 407 -28.49 -43.51 8.63
CA MET A 407 -27.62 -43.38 9.82
C MET A 407 -26.99 -44.76 10.18
N PHE A 408 -25.92 -44.77 11.00
CA PHE A 408 -25.44 -45.85 11.90
C PHE A 408 -25.06 -47.29 11.43
N ALA A 409 -23.82 -47.66 11.82
CA ALA A 409 -23.36 -48.94 12.44
C ALA A 409 -23.50 -50.33 11.74
N LYS A 410 -22.32 -50.92 11.43
CA LYS A 410 -21.74 -52.25 11.81
C LYS A 410 -22.66 -53.46 12.19
N PRO A 411 -22.23 -54.75 12.04
CA PRO A 411 -21.00 -55.32 11.44
C PRO A 411 -21.14 -56.59 10.54
N LEU A 412 -20.01 -56.98 9.92
CA LEU A 412 -19.49 -58.33 9.56
C LEU A 412 -20.34 -59.61 9.88
N PRO A 413 -20.28 -60.64 9.00
CA PRO A 413 -19.20 -61.64 9.15
C PRO A 413 -18.48 -62.11 7.86
N LYS A 414 -17.31 -62.72 8.08
CA LYS A 414 -16.39 -63.33 7.10
C LYS A 414 -16.88 -64.72 6.66
N ALA A 415 -16.52 -65.17 5.45
CA ALA A 415 -15.75 -66.41 5.27
C ALA A 415 -15.26 -66.66 3.82
N PHE A 416 -14.11 -67.34 3.72
CA PHE A 416 -13.49 -68.05 2.58
C PHE A 416 -12.53 -67.31 1.62
N ALA A 417 -11.23 -67.50 1.90
CA ALA A 417 -10.19 -67.67 0.88
C ALA A 417 -10.26 -69.13 0.32
N ALA A 418 -9.57 -69.57 -0.73
CA ALA A 418 -8.34 -69.09 -1.37
C ALA A 418 -8.16 -69.71 -2.79
N LYS A 419 -7.00 -69.43 -3.42
CA LYS A 419 -6.38 -70.13 -4.57
C LYS A 419 -7.05 -69.98 -5.94
N LEU A 420 -6.45 -69.14 -6.79
CA LEU A 420 -5.45 -69.57 -7.78
C LEU A 420 -4.70 -68.33 -8.30
N GLY A 421 -3.43 -68.49 -8.67
CA GLY A 421 -2.60 -67.37 -9.15
C GLY A 421 -1.94 -67.71 -10.47
N ALA A 422 -1.93 -66.75 -11.39
CA ALA A 422 -1.01 -66.68 -12.52
C ALA A 422 -0.83 -65.22 -12.97
N SER A 423 0.41 -64.88 -13.27
CA SER A 423 0.98 -63.64 -13.79
C SER A 423 0.24 -62.96 -14.96
N GLY A 424 0.28 -61.62 -15.02
CA GLY A 424 0.32 -60.89 -16.31
C GLY A 424 -0.31 -59.48 -16.32
N SER A 425 0.53 -58.44 -16.46
CA SER A 425 0.19 -57.02 -16.70
C SER A 425 -0.67 -56.27 -15.65
N GLY A 426 -0.45 -54.98 -15.35
CA GLY A 426 0.63 -54.08 -15.77
C GLY A 426 0.11 -52.74 -16.31
N GLY A 427 0.02 -51.73 -15.44
CA GLY A 427 -0.46 -50.37 -15.77
C GLY A 427 -1.99 -50.23 -15.65
N VAL A 428 -2.55 -49.07 -15.28
CA VAL A 428 -1.96 -47.75 -15.01
C VAL A 428 -2.78 -47.07 -13.90
N ASP A 429 -2.29 -47.00 -12.65
CA ASP A 429 -2.83 -46.05 -11.64
C ASP A 429 -1.98 -45.86 -10.35
N ALA A 430 -0.78 -46.45 -10.27
CA ALA A 430 0.06 -46.43 -9.06
C ALA A 430 1.29 -45.49 -9.16
N GLN A 431 1.23 -44.45 -10.00
CA GLN A 431 2.39 -43.60 -10.31
C GLN A 431 2.23 -42.11 -9.97
N LEU A 432 1.17 -41.73 -9.23
CA LEU A 432 0.89 -40.34 -8.81
C LEU A 432 0.83 -40.12 -7.29
N ARG A 433 1.36 -41.06 -6.48
CA ARG A 433 1.55 -40.89 -5.02
C ARG A 433 2.92 -41.37 -4.55
N ALA A 434 3.98 -40.74 -5.04
CA ALA A 434 5.36 -40.99 -4.61
C ALA A 434 6.25 -39.73 -4.74
N SER A 435 5.88 -38.67 -4.04
CA SER A 435 6.76 -37.52 -3.76
C SER A 435 6.39 -36.99 -2.38
N TYR A 436 7.38 -36.62 -1.56
CA TYR A 436 7.26 -36.23 -0.14
C TYR A 436 6.95 -37.36 0.87
N SER A 437 7.99 -38.11 1.26
CA SER A 437 8.47 -38.17 2.66
C SER A 437 9.68 -39.13 2.77
N PRO A 438 10.76 -38.80 3.52
CA PRO A 438 11.96 -39.66 3.61
C PRO A 438 11.83 -40.74 4.70
N VAL A 439 11.60 -41.99 4.29
CA VAL A 439 11.60 -43.14 5.22
C VAL A 439 13.03 -43.64 5.46
N VAL A 440 13.45 -43.60 6.73
CA VAL A 440 14.69 -44.20 7.24
C VAL A 440 14.66 -45.73 7.04
N LYS A 441 15.64 -46.28 6.30
CA LYS A 441 15.81 -47.73 6.18
C LYS A 441 16.63 -48.29 7.34
N SER A 442 15.97 -48.97 8.27
CA SER A 442 16.61 -49.93 9.16
C SER A 442 16.96 -51.21 8.39
N GLY A 443 18.25 -51.55 8.35
CA GLY A 443 18.77 -52.73 7.65
C GLY A 443 19.75 -53.49 8.52
N GLY A 444 19.24 -54.28 9.47
CA GLY A 444 20.07 -55.13 10.31
C GLY A 444 20.63 -56.33 9.52
N ARG A 445 21.94 -56.58 9.61
CA ARG A 445 22.56 -57.83 9.14
C ARG A 445 23.53 -58.32 10.21
N GLN A 446 23.22 -59.48 10.80
CA GLN A 446 24.06 -60.15 11.79
C GLN A 446 25.16 -60.94 11.07
N ASN A 447 26.43 -60.83 11.49
CA ASN A 447 27.11 -61.88 12.28
C ASN A 447 28.65 -61.76 12.36
N ALA A 448 29.15 -62.16 13.53
CA ALA A 448 30.41 -62.87 13.83
C ALA A 448 31.82 -62.22 13.68
N SER A 449 32.48 -62.17 14.85
CA SER A 449 33.91 -62.46 15.12
C SER A 449 35.01 -61.45 14.70
N GLY A 450 36.06 -61.30 15.53
CA GLY A 450 37.31 -60.61 15.11
C GLY A 450 38.12 -59.86 16.18
N ASN A 451 38.55 -60.55 17.23
CA ASN A 451 39.34 -60.06 18.39
C ASN A 451 40.72 -59.39 18.06
N LYS A 452 41.08 -58.22 18.66
CA LYS A 452 42.33 -57.94 19.48
C LYS A 452 43.02 -56.55 19.40
N ARG A 453 43.59 -56.17 20.56
CA ARG A 453 44.71 -55.21 20.88
C ARG A 453 44.39 -53.70 20.82
N THR A 454 44.33 -52.90 21.90
CA THR A 454 45.16 -52.61 23.12
C THR A 454 46.12 -51.41 22.95
N VAL A 455 46.02 -50.40 23.84
CA VAL A 455 47.08 -49.86 24.74
C VAL A 455 46.51 -48.69 25.60
N SER A 456 46.98 -48.54 26.84
CA SER A 456 46.63 -47.51 27.88
C SER A 456 47.94 -46.87 28.42
N PRO A 457 48.03 -46.12 29.56
CA PRO A 457 47.07 -45.36 30.40
C PRO A 457 47.44 -43.84 30.32
N PRO A 458 47.75 -43.01 31.36
CA PRO A 458 47.30 -42.77 32.76
C PRO A 458 46.18 -41.66 32.83
N ILE A 459 45.59 -41.15 33.93
CA ILE A 459 45.76 -41.10 35.42
C ILE A 459 46.51 -39.88 36.00
N GLY A 460 45.82 -39.12 36.88
CA GLY A 460 46.41 -38.15 37.82
C GLY A 460 45.36 -37.38 38.65
N THR A 461 45.44 -37.40 39.99
CA THR A 461 44.50 -36.75 40.94
C THR A 461 45.22 -35.80 41.89
N GLN A 462 44.54 -34.76 42.44
CA GLN A 462 44.44 -34.47 43.90
C GLN A 462 43.88 -33.07 44.27
N ARG A 463 43.02 -33.08 45.31
CA ARG A 463 42.88 -32.14 46.46
C ARG A 463 42.65 -30.64 46.24
N GLY A 464 41.76 -30.07 47.07
CA GLY A 464 41.48 -28.63 47.17
C GLY A 464 41.93 -28.00 48.49
N ARG A 465 41.59 -26.72 48.70
CA ARG A 465 41.63 -26.01 50.00
C ARG A 465 40.78 -24.74 49.99
N THR A 466 40.55 -24.18 51.17
CA THR A 466 39.44 -23.26 51.51
C THR A 466 39.93 -21.89 52.00
N ILE A 467 39.07 -20.88 51.86
CA ILE A 467 38.97 -19.63 52.67
C ILE A 467 40.14 -18.63 52.59
N HIS A 468 39.86 -17.39 52.14
CA HIS A 468 39.87 -16.20 53.02
C HIS A 468 39.21 -14.94 52.40
N ARG A 469 38.50 -14.19 53.26
CA ARG A 469 38.01 -12.81 53.00
C ARG A 469 39.18 -11.82 53.06
N MET A 470 39.10 -10.73 52.29
CA MET A 470 39.53 -9.40 52.75
C MET A 470 38.82 -8.27 52.01
N HIS A 471 38.50 -7.18 52.73
CA HIS A 471 37.91 -5.96 52.18
C HIS A 471 39.01 -4.99 51.73
N SER A 472 38.75 -4.19 50.70
CA SER A 472 39.20 -2.79 50.65
C SER A 472 38.32 -1.97 49.69
N VAL A 473 38.20 -0.68 49.98
CA VAL A 473 37.44 0.32 49.22
C VAL A 473 38.44 1.35 48.69
N LEU A 474 38.38 1.75 47.41
CA LEU A 474 38.72 3.11 46.93
C LEU A 474 38.54 3.33 45.40
N SER A 475 37.90 4.45 45.06
CA SER A 475 37.95 5.29 43.84
C SER A 475 38.24 4.72 42.44
N ILE A 476 37.20 4.72 41.61
CA ILE A 476 36.95 5.63 40.46
C ILE A 476 38.14 6.10 39.58
N ARG A 477 37.90 6.08 38.25
CA ARG A 477 38.69 6.65 37.11
C ARG A 477 39.98 5.90 36.70
N ALA A 478 39.82 4.79 35.97
CA ALA A 478 40.58 4.49 34.72
C ALA A 478 40.23 3.11 34.12
N LEU A 479 39.06 2.91 33.49
CA LEU A 479 38.83 1.71 32.65
C LEU A 479 37.80 1.87 31.51
N ALA A 480 37.48 3.09 31.10
CA ALA A 480 36.35 3.40 30.21
C ALA A 480 36.55 3.08 28.70
N HIS A 481 37.53 2.25 28.31
CA HIS A 481 37.91 2.10 26.89
C HIS A 481 38.25 0.69 26.37
N ARG A 482 37.99 -0.40 27.12
CA ARG A 482 38.36 -1.77 26.67
C ARG A 482 37.34 -2.89 26.82
N LEU A 483 36.06 -2.60 27.02
CA LEU A 483 34.99 -3.62 27.03
C LEU A 483 33.82 -3.28 26.08
N SER A 484 34.13 -2.99 24.81
CA SER A 484 33.16 -3.20 23.72
C SER A 484 33.09 -4.71 23.44
N ALA A 485 32.37 -5.43 24.30
CA ALA A 485 31.99 -6.81 24.01
C ALA A 485 31.01 -6.78 22.83
N ARG A 486 31.45 -7.22 21.65
CA ARG A 486 30.56 -7.40 20.50
C ARG A 486 29.54 -8.47 20.86
N SER A 487 28.29 -8.07 21.03
CA SER A 487 27.15 -9.00 21.11
C SER A 487 27.10 -9.79 19.80
N PHE A 488 27.52 -11.05 19.83
CA PHE A 488 27.35 -11.95 18.70
C PHE A 488 25.88 -12.33 18.63
N SER A 489 25.16 -11.71 17.70
CA SER A 489 23.86 -12.23 17.25
C SER A 489 24.05 -13.70 16.85
N THR A 490 23.23 -14.58 17.41
CA THR A 490 23.25 -16.02 17.15
C THR A 490 22.72 -16.28 15.74
N ALA A 491 23.62 -16.18 14.76
CA ALA A 491 23.30 -16.47 13.38
C ALA A 491 22.67 -17.87 13.25
N LEU A 492 21.55 -17.94 12.52
CA LEU A 492 20.91 -19.19 12.12
C LEU A 492 21.95 -20.16 11.52
N PRO A 493 21.76 -21.49 11.65
CA PRO A 493 22.69 -22.47 11.11
C PRO A 493 22.83 -22.29 9.60
N ARG A 494 23.92 -21.63 9.18
CA ARG A 494 24.17 -21.28 7.78
C ARG A 494 24.18 -22.55 6.94
N ARG A 495 23.29 -22.59 5.95
CA ARG A 495 23.35 -23.62 4.90
C ARG A 495 24.67 -23.49 4.15
N ALA A 496 25.16 -24.59 3.58
CA ALA A 496 26.40 -24.55 2.80
C ALA A 496 26.29 -23.49 1.68
N GLU A 497 27.26 -22.60 1.59
CA GLU A 497 27.31 -21.61 0.52
C GLU A 497 27.68 -22.29 -0.81
N ILE A 498 26.92 -21.99 -1.85
CA ILE A 498 27.14 -22.42 -3.23
C ILE A 498 27.50 -21.21 -4.09
N GLU A 499 28.45 -21.40 -5.01
CA GLU A 499 28.86 -20.36 -5.95
C GLU A 499 28.07 -20.47 -7.26
N VAL A 500 27.50 -19.34 -7.69
CA VAL A 500 26.81 -19.17 -8.97
C VAL A 500 27.35 -17.94 -9.71
N PHE A 501 27.32 -17.98 -11.04
CA PHE A 501 27.80 -16.90 -11.89
C PHE A 501 26.63 -16.17 -12.53
N ILE A 502 26.52 -14.87 -12.29
CA ILE A 502 25.44 -14.01 -12.80
C ILE A 502 26.07 -12.92 -13.67
N ASP A 503 25.79 -12.96 -14.96
CA ASP A 503 26.41 -12.09 -15.97
C ASP A 503 27.96 -12.09 -15.88
N GLY A 504 28.53 -13.25 -15.55
CA GLY A 504 29.97 -13.47 -15.36
C GLY A 504 30.50 -13.19 -13.94
N LYS A 505 29.73 -12.55 -13.05
CA LYS A 505 30.11 -12.29 -11.66
C LYS A 505 29.85 -13.52 -10.78
N GLY A 506 30.89 -14.05 -10.12
CA GLY A 506 30.73 -15.10 -9.11
C GLY A 506 30.12 -14.57 -7.82
N VAL A 507 29.05 -15.20 -7.35
CA VAL A 507 28.32 -14.84 -6.12
C VAL A 507 28.07 -16.09 -5.29
N LYS A 508 28.34 -15.99 -3.99
CA LYS A 508 28.06 -17.05 -3.01
C LYS A 508 26.69 -16.83 -2.38
N ILE A 509 25.80 -17.82 -2.48
CA ILE A 509 24.48 -17.81 -1.86
C ILE A 509 24.23 -19.12 -1.11
N GLU A 510 23.27 -19.13 -0.19
CA GLU A 510 22.90 -20.32 0.55
C GLU A 510 22.31 -21.42 -0.34
N ALA A 511 22.65 -22.68 -0.04
CA ALA A 511 22.07 -23.82 -0.74
C ALA A 511 20.54 -23.84 -0.63
N GLY A 512 19.87 -23.96 -1.78
CA GLY A 512 18.41 -23.99 -1.89
C GLY A 512 17.74 -22.63 -2.06
N SER A 513 18.47 -21.52 -2.05
CA SER A 513 17.93 -20.21 -2.45
C SER A 513 17.48 -20.21 -3.91
N ALA A 514 16.50 -19.35 -4.22
CA ALA A 514 16.05 -19.15 -5.59
C ALA A 514 17.08 -18.36 -6.41
N LEU A 515 17.12 -18.60 -7.72
CA LEU A 515 18.04 -17.93 -8.65
C LEU A 515 17.80 -16.40 -8.68
N ILE A 516 16.57 -15.94 -8.43
CA ILE A 516 16.26 -14.51 -8.28
C ILE A 516 16.99 -13.86 -7.09
N GLN A 517 17.04 -14.52 -5.93
CA GLN A 517 17.75 -14.05 -4.74
C GLN A 517 19.27 -14.01 -4.97
N ALA A 518 19.78 -14.92 -5.79
CA ALA A 518 21.18 -14.88 -6.21
C ALA A 518 21.47 -13.64 -7.07
N CYS A 519 20.55 -13.27 -7.97
CA CYS A 519 20.66 -12.07 -8.81
C CYS A 519 20.54 -10.78 -7.97
N GLU A 520 19.62 -10.73 -7.02
CA GLU A 520 19.50 -9.62 -6.05
C GLU A 520 20.82 -9.46 -5.26
N LYS A 521 21.40 -10.56 -4.75
CA LYS A 521 22.73 -10.57 -4.11
C LYS A 521 23.89 -10.19 -5.04
N ALA A 522 23.71 -10.29 -6.37
CA ALA A 522 24.65 -9.82 -7.39
C ALA A 522 24.48 -8.32 -7.77
N GLY A 523 23.45 -7.65 -7.22
CA GLY A 523 23.04 -6.31 -7.63
C GLY A 523 22.37 -6.28 -9.00
N VAL A 524 21.60 -7.31 -9.34
CA VAL A 524 20.89 -7.46 -10.62
C VAL A 524 19.40 -7.66 -10.39
N ASP A 525 18.63 -6.58 -10.54
CA ASP A 525 17.18 -6.58 -10.38
C ASP A 525 16.48 -7.30 -11.55
N ILE A 526 15.74 -8.36 -11.22
CA ILE A 526 14.91 -9.10 -12.19
C ILE A 526 13.45 -8.66 -12.06
N PRO A 527 12.78 -8.29 -13.17
CA PRO A 527 11.38 -7.87 -13.14
C PRO A 527 10.46 -9.01 -12.67
N ARG A 528 9.49 -8.66 -11.80
CA ARG A 528 8.67 -9.60 -11.03
C ARG A 528 7.24 -9.07 -10.82
N PHE A 529 6.26 -9.97 -10.97
CA PHE A 529 4.84 -9.69 -10.67
C PHE A 529 4.19 -10.69 -9.70
N CYS A 530 4.50 -11.98 -9.81
CA CYS A 530 3.98 -12.99 -8.86
C CYS A 530 4.95 -13.27 -7.71
N TYR A 531 6.27 -13.17 -7.94
CA TYR A 531 7.26 -13.36 -6.88
C TYR A 531 7.14 -12.23 -5.84
N HIS A 532 7.27 -12.63 -4.58
CA HIS A 532 7.27 -11.81 -3.38
C HIS A 532 8.06 -12.60 -2.34
N GLU A 533 8.97 -11.97 -1.61
CA GLU A 533 9.94 -12.71 -0.79
C GLU A 533 9.30 -13.39 0.42
N ARG A 534 8.24 -12.77 0.98
CA ARG A 534 7.44 -13.28 2.10
C ARG A 534 6.29 -14.23 1.74
N LEU A 535 6.15 -14.66 0.48
CA LEU A 535 5.06 -15.55 0.02
C LEU A 535 5.61 -16.78 -0.72
N SER A 536 4.82 -17.86 -0.78
CA SER A 536 5.18 -19.05 -1.55
C SER A 536 5.44 -18.76 -3.03
N VAL A 537 6.38 -19.50 -3.64
CA VAL A 537 6.75 -19.31 -5.05
C VAL A 537 5.71 -19.92 -5.99
N ALA A 538 5.11 -19.08 -6.84
CA ALA A 538 4.02 -19.51 -7.74
C ALA A 538 4.41 -19.65 -9.24
N GLY A 539 5.27 -18.77 -9.78
CA GLY A 539 5.78 -18.90 -11.15
C GLY A 539 4.78 -18.66 -12.30
N ASN A 540 3.60 -18.11 -12.01
CA ASN A 540 2.51 -17.87 -12.97
C ASN A 540 2.73 -16.68 -13.92
N CYS A 541 3.40 -15.59 -13.51
CA CYS A 541 3.54 -14.39 -14.36
C CYS A 541 4.60 -14.48 -15.47
N ARG A 542 5.60 -15.37 -15.34
CA ARG A 542 6.74 -15.54 -16.28
C ARG A 542 7.59 -14.30 -16.60
N MET A 543 7.43 -13.16 -15.92
CA MET A 543 8.25 -11.95 -16.19
C MET A 543 9.73 -12.13 -15.80
N CYS A 544 10.00 -12.97 -14.80
CA CYS A 544 11.34 -13.25 -14.26
C CYS A 544 12.16 -14.24 -15.09
N LEU A 545 11.91 -14.33 -16.41
CA LEU A 545 12.67 -15.22 -17.30
C LEU A 545 14.13 -14.74 -17.44
N VAL A 546 15.06 -15.70 -17.38
CA VAL A 546 16.50 -15.52 -17.56
C VAL A 546 17.11 -16.65 -18.40
N GLU A 547 18.26 -16.40 -19.03
CA GLU A 547 19.00 -17.41 -19.79
C GLU A 547 19.95 -18.17 -18.86
N LEU A 548 20.01 -19.49 -19.02
CA LEU A 548 20.95 -20.37 -18.33
C LEU A 548 21.75 -21.12 -19.40
N GLU A 549 23.09 -21.10 -19.32
CA GLU A 549 23.99 -21.58 -20.40
C GLU A 549 23.69 -23.00 -20.89
N LYS A 550 23.15 -23.87 -20.03
CA LYS A 550 22.83 -25.28 -20.32
C LYS A 550 21.32 -25.55 -20.49
N SER A 551 20.48 -24.52 -20.64
CA SER A 551 19.04 -24.65 -20.86
C SER A 551 18.65 -24.17 -22.26
N PRO A 552 17.92 -24.97 -23.07
CA PRO A 552 17.46 -24.55 -24.40
C PRO A 552 16.26 -23.58 -24.35
N LYS A 553 15.71 -23.31 -23.16
CA LYS A 553 14.61 -22.36 -22.94
C LYS A 553 14.97 -21.44 -21.77
N PRO A 554 14.53 -20.18 -21.77
CA PRO A 554 14.69 -19.31 -20.61
C PRO A 554 13.94 -19.90 -19.40
N VAL A 555 14.55 -19.79 -18.22
CA VAL A 555 14.05 -20.36 -16.97
C VAL A 555 13.47 -19.26 -16.07
N ALA A 556 12.45 -19.58 -15.28
CA ALA A 556 11.87 -18.63 -14.34
C ALA A 556 12.74 -18.52 -13.08
N SER A 557 13.43 -17.40 -12.89
CA SER A 557 14.42 -17.24 -11.80
C SER A 557 13.81 -17.36 -10.40
N CYS A 558 12.52 -17.05 -10.25
CA CYS A 558 11.85 -17.14 -8.95
C CYS A 558 11.66 -18.58 -8.43
N ALA A 559 11.61 -19.56 -9.34
CA ALA A 559 11.32 -20.97 -9.01
C ALA A 559 12.49 -21.92 -9.30
N MET A 560 13.46 -21.51 -10.11
CA MET A 560 14.68 -22.29 -10.31
C MET A 560 15.57 -22.17 -9.07
N PRO A 561 15.90 -23.28 -8.38
CA PRO A 561 16.88 -23.25 -7.30
C PRO A 561 18.28 -23.00 -7.86
N ALA A 562 19.08 -22.21 -7.14
CA ALA A 562 20.50 -22.05 -7.44
C ALA A 562 21.23 -23.40 -7.25
N MET A 563 22.07 -23.78 -8.22
CA MET A 563 22.96 -24.95 -8.12
C MET A 563 24.42 -24.53 -8.36
N PRO A 564 25.41 -25.18 -7.70
CA PRO A 564 26.83 -24.85 -7.86
C PRO A 564 27.29 -24.77 -9.32
N GLY A 565 28.01 -23.72 -9.67
CA GLY A 565 28.57 -23.52 -11.01
C GLY A 565 27.54 -23.17 -12.10
N MET A 566 26.29 -22.86 -11.74
CA MET A 566 25.33 -22.29 -12.69
C MET A 566 25.85 -20.97 -13.27
N LYS A 567 25.65 -20.78 -14.58
CA LYS A 567 25.93 -19.53 -15.29
C LYS A 567 24.65 -18.96 -15.87
N VAL A 568 24.21 -17.87 -15.25
CA VAL A 568 23.00 -17.11 -15.56
C VAL A 568 23.38 -15.89 -16.40
N LYS A 569 22.58 -15.59 -17.43
CA LYS A 569 22.65 -14.33 -18.16
C LYS A 569 21.30 -13.64 -18.11
N THR A 570 21.27 -12.37 -17.72
CA THR A 570 20.03 -11.61 -17.44
C THR A 570 19.71 -10.54 -18.48
N ASN A 571 20.64 -10.30 -19.41
CA ASN A 571 20.65 -9.17 -20.35
C ASN A 571 20.72 -9.57 -21.84
N THR A 572 20.59 -10.86 -22.17
CA THR A 572 20.72 -11.33 -23.56
C THR A 572 19.52 -10.93 -24.43
N PRO A 573 19.65 -10.89 -25.77
CA PRO A 573 18.54 -10.62 -26.67
C PRO A 573 17.36 -11.60 -26.50
N MET A 574 17.63 -12.87 -26.15
CA MET A 574 16.58 -13.84 -25.84
C MET A 574 15.80 -13.45 -24.57
N VAL A 575 16.50 -13.03 -23.51
CA VAL A 575 15.85 -12.59 -22.26
C VAL A 575 15.06 -11.31 -22.48
N LYS A 576 15.58 -10.34 -23.23
CA LYS A 576 14.85 -9.11 -23.57
C LYS A 576 13.55 -9.43 -24.32
N LYS A 577 13.63 -10.23 -25.39
CA LYS A 577 12.47 -10.65 -26.19
C LYS A 577 11.45 -11.44 -25.39
N ALA A 578 11.90 -12.26 -24.42
CA ALA A 578 11.01 -12.97 -23.51
C ALA A 578 10.24 -12.03 -22.57
N ARG A 579 10.89 -11.00 -22.03
CA ARG A 579 10.26 -9.97 -21.19
C ARG A 579 9.27 -9.10 -21.97
N GLU A 580 9.66 -8.65 -23.16
CA GLU A 580 8.79 -7.89 -24.08
C GLU A 580 7.52 -8.68 -24.41
N GLY A 581 7.65 -9.96 -24.79
CA GLY A 581 6.49 -10.81 -25.11
C GLY A 581 5.59 -11.12 -23.90
N VAL A 582 6.16 -11.32 -22.71
CA VAL A 582 5.36 -11.49 -21.48
C VAL A 582 4.61 -10.20 -21.13
N MET A 583 5.26 -9.04 -21.23
CA MET A 583 4.64 -7.74 -20.99
C MET A 583 3.48 -7.48 -21.96
N GLU A 584 3.66 -7.83 -23.23
CA GLU A 584 2.61 -7.73 -24.24
C GLU A 584 1.37 -8.58 -23.89
N PHE A 585 1.54 -9.83 -23.45
CA PHE A 585 0.42 -10.65 -23.00
C PHE A 585 -0.28 -10.10 -21.75
N LEU A 586 0.47 -9.49 -20.81
CA LEU A 586 -0.11 -8.85 -19.63
C LEU A 586 -0.95 -7.63 -20.00
N LEU A 587 -0.49 -6.82 -20.96
CA LEU A 587 -1.15 -5.60 -21.41
C LEU A 587 -2.27 -5.84 -22.43
N ALA A 588 -2.23 -6.94 -23.18
CA ALA A 588 -3.23 -7.30 -24.20
C ALA A 588 -4.65 -7.23 -23.64
N ASN A 589 -4.90 -7.83 -22.47
CA ASN A 589 -6.19 -7.83 -21.77
C ASN A 589 -6.26 -6.88 -20.55
N HIS A 590 -5.29 -5.97 -20.37
CA HIS A 590 -5.35 -4.94 -19.34
C HIS A 590 -6.11 -3.70 -19.85
N PRO A 591 -6.98 -3.06 -19.04
CA PRO A 591 -7.73 -1.87 -19.44
C PRO A 591 -6.84 -0.62 -19.47
N LEU A 592 -7.24 0.41 -20.21
CA LEU A 592 -6.50 1.68 -20.32
C LEU A 592 -6.81 2.64 -19.13
N ASP A 593 -6.83 2.07 -17.94
CA ASP A 593 -7.33 2.73 -16.72
C ASP A 593 -6.30 3.65 -16.04
N CYS A 594 -5.07 3.75 -16.55
CA CYS A 594 -3.96 4.43 -15.88
C CYS A 594 -4.30 5.83 -15.28
N PRO A 595 -5.07 6.72 -15.93
CA PRO A 595 -5.47 8.01 -15.34
C PRO A 595 -6.41 7.86 -14.12
N VAL A 596 -7.36 6.93 -14.21
CA VAL A 596 -8.37 6.61 -13.18
C VAL A 596 -7.94 5.47 -12.25
N CYS A 597 -6.66 5.11 -12.28
CA CYS A 597 -6.07 4.11 -11.43
C CYS A 597 -5.35 4.78 -10.26
N ASP A 598 -5.74 4.47 -9.02
CA ASP A 598 -5.12 5.07 -7.83
C ASP A 598 -3.64 4.68 -7.65
N GLN A 599 -3.22 3.56 -8.24
CA GLN A 599 -1.83 3.11 -8.27
C GLN A 599 -1.02 3.71 -9.44
N GLY A 600 -1.62 4.59 -10.27
CA GLY A 600 -0.88 5.29 -11.33
C GLY A 600 0.29 6.09 -10.74
N GLY A 601 1.51 5.82 -11.22
CA GLY A 601 2.76 6.38 -10.67
C GLY A 601 3.41 5.60 -9.53
N GLU A 602 2.84 4.47 -9.10
CA GLU A 602 3.49 3.49 -8.20
C GLU A 602 3.11 2.04 -8.59
N CYS A 603 2.90 1.82 -9.90
CA CYS A 603 2.41 0.56 -10.47
C CYS A 603 3.57 -0.24 -11.08
N ASP A 604 3.88 -1.41 -10.49
CA ASP A 604 4.87 -2.37 -11.02
C ASP A 604 4.67 -2.60 -12.54
N LEU A 605 3.42 -2.72 -12.99
CA LEU A 605 3.11 -2.98 -14.41
C LEU A 605 3.45 -1.78 -15.31
N GLN A 606 3.22 -0.56 -14.84
CA GLN A 606 3.57 0.66 -15.57
C GLN A 606 5.09 0.78 -15.70
N ASP A 607 5.80 0.69 -14.58
CA ASP A 607 7.25 0.91 -14.52
C ASP A 607 8.02 -0.19 -15.26
N GLN A 608 7.63 -1.46 -15.05
CA GLN A 608 8.25 -2.58 -15.76
C GLN A 608 7.88 -2.62 -17.24
N SER A 609 6.72 -2.07 -17.66
CA SER A 609 6.40 -1.89 -19.09
C SER A 609 7.32 -0.86 -19.73
N VAL A 610 7.49 0.31 -19.11
CA VAL A 610 8.40 1.35 -19.63
C VAL A 610 9.86 0.86 -19.64
N ARG A 611 10.27 0.04 -18.65
CA ARG A 611 11.66 -0.41 -18.52
C ARG A 611 12.03 -1.64 -19.36
N TYR A 612 11.12 -2.61 -19.51
CA TYR A 612 11.38 -3.93 -20.10
C TYR A 612 10.37 -4.38 -21.17
N GLY A 613 9.30 -3.62 -21.39
CA GLY A 613 8.27 -3.89 -22.39
C GLY A 613 8.60 -3.37 -23.79
N SER A 614 7.64 -3.57 -24.69
CA SER A 614 7.61 -2.95 -26.02
C SER A 614 7.09 -1.52 -25.94
N ASP A 615 7.39 -0.70 -26.95
CA ASP A 615 6.93 0.69 -27.07
C ASP A 615 5.47 0.82 -27.56
N ARG A 616 4.92 -0.25 -28.15
CA ARG A 616 3.62 -0.25 -28.82
C ARG A 616 2.85 -1.56 -28.62
N SER A 617 1.52 -1.47 -28.69
CA SER A 617 0.63 -2.64 -28.79
C SER A 617 0.60 -3.21 -30.21
N ARG A 618 0.42 -4.53 -30.32
CA ARG A 618 -0.04 -5.21 -31.55
C ARG A 618 -1.45 -5.81 -31.40
N PHE A 619 -2.02 -5.75 -30.20
CA PHE A 619 -3.36 -6.24 -29.91
C PHE A 619 -4.39 -5.22 -30.40
N ALA A 620 -5.12 -5.59 -31.46
CA ALA A 620 -6.15 -4.78 -32.12
C ALA A 620 -7.36 -5.66 -32.51
N GLU A 621 -7.68 -6.64 -31.66
CA GLU A 621 -8.77 -7.60 -31.91
C GLU A 621 -10.14 -6.89 -31.99
N PRO A 622 -10.99 -7.17 -33.00
CA PRO A 622 -12.31 -6.54 -33.14
C PRO A 622 -13.26 -6.79 -31.96
N ASP A 623 -13.13 -7.96 -31.32
CA ASP A 623 -13.93 -8.36 -30.15
C ASP A 623 -13.51 -7.62 -28.85
N GLY A 624 -12.42 -6.84 -28.90
CA GLY A 624 -11.95 -6.00 -27.81
C GLY A 624 -11.17 -6.75 -26.71
N LYS A 625 -11.07 -6.10 -25.55
CA LYS A 625 -10.41 -6.63 -24.34
C LYS A 625 -11.46 -7.33 -23.46
N ARG A 626 -11.05 -8.33 -22.67
CA ARG A 626 -11.93 -8.88 -21.63
C ARG A 626 -12.32 -7.80 -20.61
N ALA A 627 -13.52 -7.94 -20.05
CA ALA A 627 -13.96 -7.24 -18.85
C ALA A 627 -14.25 -8.26 -17.74
N VAL A 628 -14.04 -7.87 -16.48
CA VAL A 628 -14.28 -8.71 -15.30
C VAL A 628 -15.08 -7.89 -14.27
N GLU A 629 -16.13 -8.50 -13.73
CA GLU A 629 -16.97 -7.94 -12.68
C GLU A 629 -16.18 -7.68 -11.39
N ASP A 630 -16.40 -6.52 -10.78
CA ASP A 630 -15.80 -6.12 -9.51
C ASP A 630 -16.49 -6.82 -8.33
N LYS A 631 -15.68 -7.32 -7.38
CA LYS A 631 -16.17 -8.13 -6.25
C LYS A 631 -16.14 -7.32 -4.95
N ASP A 632 -17.22 -7.29 -4.16
CA ASP A 632 -17.20 -6.54 -2.90
C ASP A 632 -16.49 -7.34 -1.80
N LEU A 633 -15.22 -7.01 -1.54
CA LEU A 633 -14.42 -7.59 -0.47
C LEU A 633 -14.67 -6.91 0.90
N GLY A 634 -15.62 -5.97 1.00
CA GLY A 634 -15.95 -5.24 2.22
C GLY A 634 -15.45 -3.80 2.24
N PRO A 635 -15.50 -3.11 3.39
CA PRO A 635 -15.33 -1.65 3.45
C PRO A 635 -13.91 -1.14 3.19
N LEU A 636 -12.87 -2.00 3.28
CA LEU A 636 -11.46 -1.60 3.24
C LEU A 636 -10.84 -1.65 1.84
N VAL A 637 -11.09 -2.72 1.08
CA VAL A 637 -10.44 -2.96 -0.22
C VAL A 637 -11.43 -2.67 -1.34
N LYS A 638 -11.07 -1.73 -2.20
CA LYS A 638 -11.75 -1.42 -3.46
C LYS A 638 -11.17 -2.31 -4.54
N THR A 639 -12.05 -3.04 -5.21
CA THR A 639 -11.72 -3.92 -6.33
C THR A 639 -11.96 -3.22 -7.66
N VAL A 640 -11.07 -3.44 -8.62
CA VAL A 640 -11.32 -3.23 -10.06
C VAL A 640 -10.73 -4.42 -10.81
N MET A 641 -11.47 -5.53 -10.90
CA MET A 641 -10.94 -6.84 -11.28
C MET A 641 -10.54 -6.94 -12.75
N THR A 642 -11.06 -6.07 -13.62
CA THR A 642 -10.59 -5.96 -15.02
C THR A 642 -9.09 -5.64 -15.10
N ARG A 643 -8.52 -4.92 -14.12
CA ARG A 643 -7.07 -4.62 -14.02
C ARG A 643 -6.22 -5.82 -13.57
N CYS A 644 -6.83 -6.92 -13.11
CA CYS A 644 -6.10 -8.03 -12.50
C CYS A 644 -5.27 -8.82 -13.53
N ILE A 645 -3.98 -8.98 -13.23
CA ILE A 645 -3.02 -9.77 -14.03
C ILE A 645 -2.81 -11.20 -13.52
N HIS A 646 -3.68 -11.69 -12.61
CA HIS A 646 -3.70 -13.10 -12.16
C HIS A 646 -2.38 -13.60 -11.55
N CYS A 647 -1.63 -12.69 -10.89
CA CYS A 647 -0.36 -12.98 -10.21
C CYS A 647 -0.51 -13.79 -8.90
N THR A 648 -1.75 -13.98 -8.42
CA THR A 648 -2.14 -14.70 -7.19
C THR A 648 -1.41 -14.29 -5.90
N ARG A 649 -0.80 -13.09 -5.83
CA ARG A 649 -0.16 -12.58 -4.59
C ARG A 649 -1.18 -12.45 -3.46
N CYS A 650 -2.33 -11.82 -3.72
CA CYS A 650 -3.41 -11.64 -2.74
C CYS A 650 -4.00 -12.97 -2.23
N VAL A 651 -4.21 -13.95 -3.12
CA VAL A 651 -4.69 -15.30 -2.76
C VAL A 651 -3.70 -16.00 -1.84
N ARG A 652 -2.40 -15.99 -2.20
CA ARG A 652 -1.34 -16.57 -1.36
C ARG A 652 -1.22 -15.86 -0.02
N PHE A 653 -1.20 -14.54 0.02
CA PHE A 653 -1.18 -13.79 1.28
C PHE A 653 -2.38 -14.10 2.17
N SER A 654 -3.59 -14.11 1.61
CA SER A 654 -4.81 -14.40 2.36
C SER A 654 -4.76 -15.80 2.97
N ASN A 655 -4.33 -16.80 2.19
CA ASN A 655 -4.23 -18.19 2.64
C ASN A 655 -3.04 -18.45 3.58
N GLU A 656 -1.86 -17.89 3.30
CA GLU A 656 -0.59 -18.20 3.99
C GLU A 656 -0.41 -17.29 5.21
N VAL A 657 -0.41 -15.96 5.03
CA VAL A 657 -0.07 -15.00 6.10
C VAL A 657 -1.27 -14.62 6.94
N ALA A 658 -2.40 -14.27 6.32
CA ALA A 658 -3.60 -13.82 7.04
C ALA A 658 -4.47 -14.97 7.57
N GLY A 659 -4.37 -16.18 7.00
CA GLY A 659 -5.22 -17.31 7.36
C GLY A 659 -6.70 -17.16 6.95
N ALA A 660 -7.02 -16.20 6.09
CA ALA A 660 -8.34 -15.97 5.51
C ALA A 660 -8.50 -16.74 4.20
N THR A 661 -8.96 -18.00 4.29
CA THR A 661 -9.08 -18.94 3.16
C THR A 661 -10.23 -18.65 2.19
N GLU A 662 -10.81 -17.46 2.25
CA GLU A 662 -12.02 -17.05 1.54
C GLU A 662 -11.71 -16.62 0.09
N MET A 663 -10.50 -16.10 -0.14
CA MET A 663 -10.05 -15.64 -1.45
C MET A 663 -9.45 -16.78 -2.27
N GLY A 664 -9.90 -16.93 -3.51
CA GLY A 664 -9.45 -17.98 -4.41
C GLY A 664 -9.27 -17.52 -5.86
N SER A 665 -9.21 -18.51 -6.75
CA SER A 665 -9.20 -18.32 -8.20
C SER A 665 -10.27 -19.22 -8.81
N SER A 666 -11.36 -18.62 -9.25
CA SER A 666 -12.52 -19.32 -9.84
C SER A 666 -12.45 -19.28 -11.36
N GLY A 667 -12.99 -20.28 -12.06
CA GLY A 667 -12.93 -20.36 -13.52
C GLY A 667 -11.60 -20.90 -14.06
N ARG A 668 -11.33 -20.71 -15.36
CA ARG A 668 -10.16 -21.25 -16.07
C ARG A 668 -9.85 -20.43 -17.33
N GLY A 669 -8.58 -20.39 -17.74
CA GLY A 669 -8.20 -19.75 -19.01
C GLY A 669 -8.23 -18.23 -18.89
N ASN A 670 -8.82 -17.55 -19.87
CA ASN A 670 -8.95 -16.08 -19.85
C ASN A 670 -10.02 -15.61 -18.84
N ASP A 671 -11.01 -16.46 -18.56
CA ASP A 671 -12.20 -16.19 -17.73
C ASP A 671 -11.98 -16.54 -16.25
N ILE A 672 -10.73 -16.79 -15.86
CA ILE A 672 -10.35 -16.94 -14.45
C ILE A 672 -10.58 -15.62 -13.71
N GLN A 673 -11.19 -15.67 -12.53
CA GLN A 673 -11.48 -14.52 -11.68
C GLN A 673 -10.85 -14.70 -10.30
N ILE A 674 -10.22 -13.65 -9.78
CA ILE A 674 -9.68 -13.60 -8.42
C ILE A 674 -10.71 -12.95 -7.49
N GLY A 675 -10.97 -13.55 -6.33
CA GLY A 675 -11.91 -13.04 -5.35
C GLY A 675 -12.54 -14.15 -4.53
N THR A 676 -13.63 -13.83 -3.83
CA THR A 676 -14.52 -14.80 -3.20
C THR A 676 -15.51 -15.33 -4.23
N TYR A 677 -15.80 -16.64 -4.23
CA TYR A 677 -16.74 -17.25 -5.21
C TYR A 677 -18.20 -16.84 -4.94
N VAL A 678 -18.57 -16.80 -3.66
CA VAL A 678 -19.79 -16.15 -3.17
C VAL A 678 -19.45 -14.73 -2.71
N GLU A 679 -20.40 -13.80 -2.78
CA GLU A 679 -20.21 -12.45 -2.24
C GLU A 679 -19.99 -12.54 -0.73
N LYS A 680 -18.76 -12.25 -0.30
CA LYS A 680 -18.33 -12.35 1.10
C LYS A 680 -17.23 -11.33 1.37
N THR A 681 -17.38 -10.60 2.47
CA THR A 681 -16.35 -9.67 2.95
C THR A 681 -15.12 -10.44 3.42
N LEU A 682 -13.93 -9.92 3.12
CA LEU A 682 -12.66 -10.55 3.50
C LEU A 682 -12.38 -10.30 4.99
N ASN A 683 -12.89 -11.17 5.88
CA ASN A 683 -12.86 -10.93 7.33
C ASN A 683 -11.52 -11.36 7.96
N THR A 684 -10.54 -10.47 7.89
CA THR A 684 -9.25 -10.54 8.60
C THR A 684 -8.71 -9.15 8.93
N GLU A 685 -8.08 -9.04 10.09
CA GLU A 685 -7.40 -7.91 10.69
C GLU A 685 -6.15 -7.40 9.92
N MET A 686 -5.76 -8.08 8.83
CA MET A 686 -4.62 -7.73 7.97
C MET A 686 -5.03 -7.65 6.48
N SER A 687 -6.31 -7.51 6.16
CA SER A 687 -6.85 -7.56 4.80
C SER A 687 -6.22 -6.53 3.86
N GLY A 688 -5.92 -5.33 4.37
CA GLY A 688 -5.41 -4.19 3.60
C GLY A 688 -4.01 -4.37 3.04
N ASN A 689 -3.21 -5.32 3.54
CA ASN A 689 -1.88 -5.61 2.98
C ASN A 689 -1.96 -6.19 1.54
N ILE A 690 -3.11 -6.71 1.11
CA ILE A 690 -3.30 -7.15 -0.29
C ILE A 690 -3.25 -5.99 -1.29
N ILE A 691 -3.38 -4.74 -0.82
CA ILE A 691 -3.27 -3.53 -1.64
C ILE A 691 -1.80 -3.32 -2.02
N ASP A 692 -0.89 -3.25 -1.05
CA ASP A 692 0.55 -3.06 -1.30
C ASP A 692 1.15 -4.24 -2.08
N LEU A 693 0.65 -5.45 -1.82
CA LEU A 693 1.02 -6.64 -2.56
C LEU A 693 0.60 -6.61 -4.04
N CYS A 694 -0.45 -5.86 -4.38
CA CYS A 694 -0.96 -5.84 -5.74
C CYS A 694 0.01 -5.08 -6.65
N PRO A 695 0.61 -5.72 -7.67
CA PRO A 695 1.49 -5.03 -8.63
C PRO A 695 0.71 -4.11 -9.60
N VAL A 696 -0.62 -4.05 -9.45
CA VAL A 696 -1.57 -3.38 -10.34
C VAL A 696 -2.75 -2.88 -9.51
N GLY A 697 -3.34 -1.75 -9.89
CA GLY A 697 -4.43 -1.12 -9.13
C GLY A 697 -5.79 -1.82 -9.23
N ALA A 698 -5.79 -3.16 -9.23
CA ALA A 698 -6.95 -4.02 -9.13
C ALA A 698 -7.45 -4.18 -7.68
N LEU A 699 -6.55 -4.07 -6.69
CA LEU A 699 -6.87 -4.03 -5.27
C LEU A 699 -6.30 -2.72 -4.71
N THR A 700 -7.17 -1.82 -4.27
CA THR A 700 -6.81 -0.45 -3.86
C THR A 700 -7.48 -0.10 -2.53
N SER A 701 -6.96 0.89 -1.81
CA SER A 701 -7.56 1.36 -0.55
C SER A 701 -8.87 2.10 -0.83
N LYS A 702 -10.00 1.56 -0.34
CA LYS A 702 -11.35 2.13 -0.51
C LYS A 702 -11.50 3.50 0.19
N PRO A 703 -10.94 3.74 1.40
CA PRO A 703 -10.94 5.06 2.03
C PRO A 703 -10.04 6.11 1.34
N TYR A 704 -8.93 5.68 0.73
CA TYR A 704 -7.97 6.57 0.04
C TYR A 704 -8.38 6.90 -1.40
N ALA A 705 -9.31 6.14 -1.98
CA ALA A 705 -9.64 6.14 -3.39
C ALA A 705 -9.85 7.56 -3.96
N PHE A 706 -9.11 7.89 -5.03
CA PHE A 706 -9.17 9.16 -5.77
C PHE A 706 -8.81 10.43 -4.97
N THR A 707 -8.28 10.34 -3.75
CA THR A 707 -8.00 11.53 -2.91
C THR A 707 -6.71 12.28 -3.28
N SER A 708 -5.68 11.57 -3.76
CA SER A 708 -4.36 12.12 -4.16
C SER A 708 -3.62 11.17 -5.12
N ARG A 709 -2.39 11.53 -5.50
CA ARG A 709 -1.48 10.70 -6.31
C ARG A 709 -0.09 10.52 -5.66
N PRO A 710 0.64 9.42 -5.94
CA PRO A 710 1.87 9.05 -5.22
C PRO A 710 2.99 10.10 -5.24
N TRP A 711 3.03 10.95 -6.27
CA TRP A 711 4.02 12.03 -6.44
C TRP A 711 3.67 13.32 -5.69
N GLU A 712 2.43 13.48 -5.21
CA GLU A 712 2.00 14.63 -4.40
C GLU A 712 2.36 14.48 -2.91
N LEU A 713 2.71 13.26 -2.50
CA LEU A 713 2.78 12.86 -1.10
C LEU A 713 4.17 13.04 -0.52
N LYS A 714 4.25 13.79 0.60
CA LYS A 714 5.43 13.81 1.46
C LYS A 714 5.47 12.49 2.24
N LYS A 715 6.53 11.71 2.02
CA LYS A 715 6.74 10.40 2.65
C LYS A 715 7.53 10.57 3.95
N THR A 716 6.90 10.31 5.10
CA THR A 716 7.55 10.44 6.41
C THR A 716 7.61 9.08 7.11
N GLU A 717 8.81 8.54 7.34
CA GLU A 717 8.99 7.31 8.12
C GLU A 717 8.69 7.58 9.59
N SER A 718 7.81 6.79 10.18
CA SER A 718 7.37 6.90 11.58
C SER A 718 7.04 5.50 12.14
N ILE A 719 6.42 5.44 13.31
CA ILE A 719 6.09 4.22 14.05
C ILE A 719 4.59 4.22 14.38
N ASP A 720 3.97 3.04 14.35
CA ASP A 720 2.59 2.82 14.80
C ASP A 720 2.49 2.79 16.33
N VAL A 721 1.33 3.23 16.84
CA VAL A 721 1.00 3.32 18.27
C VAL A 721 -0.33 2.64 18.61
N LEU A 722 -1.07 2.14 17.61
CA LEU A 722 -2.42 1.58 17.81
C LEU A 722 -2.38 0.16 18.41
N ASP A 723 -1.22 -0.48 18.46
CA ASP A 723 -0.92 -1.67 19.25
C ASP A 723 0.47 -1.56 19.91
N ALA A 724 0.85 -2.52 20.75
CA ALA A 724 2.18 -2.55 21.36
C ALA A 724 3.26 -3.24 20.49
N VAL A 725 3.00 -3.57 19.22
CA VAL A 725 4.02 -4.16 18.34
C VAL A 725 5.02 -3.09 17.90
N GLY A 726 4.57 -1.83 17.78
CA GLY A 726 5.40 -0.73 17.30
C GLY A 726 5.78 -0.92 15.84
N CYS A 727 4.79 -1.21 14.98
CA CYS A 727 5.04 -1.50 13.58
C CYS A 727 5.72 -0.32 12.87
N ASN A 728 6.72 -0.60 12.02
CA ASN A 728 7.39 0.44 11.26
C ASN A 728 6.50 0.88 10.09
N ILE A 729 6.24 2.18 9.99
CA ILE A 729 5.32 2.76 8.99
C ILE A 729 5.93 3.92 8.21
N ARG A 730 5.26 4.23 7.10
CA ARG A 730 5.44 5.43 6.30
C ARG A 730 4.11 6.16 6.25
N VAL A 731 4.08 7.35 6.84
CA VAL A 731 2.95 8.27 6.83
C VAL A 731 3.10 9.14 5.58
N ASP A 732 2.18 8.99 4.64
CA ASP A 732 2.14 9.76 3.40
C ASP A 732 1.15 10.93 3.58
N SER A 733 1.67 12.16 3.64
CA SER A 733 0.87 13.37 3.89
C SER A 733 0.83 14.35 2.70
N ARG A 734 -0.23 15.15 2.62
CA ARG A 734 -0.36 16.25 1.65
C ARG A 734 -0.79 17.52 2.38
N GLY A 735 0.15 18.48 2.50
CA GLY A 735 -0.07 19.69 3.29
C GLY A 735 -0.22 19.38 4.79
N LEU A 736 -1.41 19.64 5.34
CA LEU A 736 -1.73 19.45 6.76
C LEU A 736 -2.40 18.09 7.05
N GLU A 737 -2.78 17.32 6.03
CA GLU A 737 -3.56 16.10 6.18
C GLU A 737 -2.72 14.84 5.92
N VAL A 738 -2.92 13.80 6.75
CA VAL A 738 -2.43 12.44 6.50
C VAL A 738 -3.36 11.79 5.48
N MET A 739 -2.83 11.44 4.31
CA MET A 739 -3.62 10.87 3.23
C MET A 739 -3.69 9.35 3.30
N ARG A 740 -2.63 8.68 3.76
CA ARG A 740 -2.60 7.23 4.00
C ARG A 740 -1.43 6.81 4.89
N VAL A 741 -1.50 5.61 5.43
CA VAL A 741 -0.40 4.93 6.15
C VAL A 741 -0.06 3.63 5.41
N VAL A 742 1.23 3.40 5.20
CA VAL A 742 1.80 2.27 4.43
C VAL A 742 2.90 1.63 5.30
N PRO A 743 3.11 0.31 5.27
CA PRO A 743 4.20 -0.36 6.00
C PRO A 743 5.58 0.11 5.54
N ARG A 744 6.57 0.01 6.44
CA ARG A 744 8.00 0.08 6.15
C ARG A 744 8.65 -1.26 6.51
N LEU A 745 9.59 -1.70 5.67
CA LEU A 745 10.34 -2.95 5.87
C LEU A 745 11.06 -2.95 7.22
N ASN A 746 10.77 -3.95 8.06
CA ASN A 746 11.56 -4.30 9.25
C ASN A 746 11.40 -5.78 9.62
N ASP A 747 12.37 -6.59 9.20
CA ASP A 747 12.42 -8.04 9.43
C ASP A 747 12.39 -8.45 10.91
N ASP A 748 12.81 -7.57 11.82
CA ASP A 748 12.79 -7.86 13.26
C ASP A 748 11.37 -7.78 13.85
N ILE A 749 10.52 -6.91 13.31
CA ILE A 749 9.19 -6.57 13.85
C ILE A 749 8.11 -7.05 12.89
N ASN A 750 7.78 -6.24 11.88
CA ASN A 750 6.57 -6.39 11.07
C ASN A 750 6.78 -6.99 9.67
N GLU A 751 8.01 -7.36 9.30
CA GLU A 751 8.43 -7.67 7.92
C GLU A 751 7.98 -6.55 6.99
N GLU A 752 6.93 -6.77 6.21
CA GLU A 752 6.39 -5.85 5.20
C GLU A 752 4.90 -5.53 5.47
N TRP A 753 4.38 -5.95 6.62
CA TRP A 753 2.95 -5.92 6.94
C TRP A 753 2.62 -4.86 7.99
N ILE A 754 1.37 -4.43 8.01
CA ILE A 754 0.74 -3.71 9.13
C ILE A 754 -0.69 -4.19 9.33
N ALA A 755 -1.25 -3.98 10.51
CA ALA A 755 -2.63 -4.32 10.77
C ALA A 755 -3.60 -3.31 10.12
N ASP A 756 -4.85 -3.72 9.89
CA ASP A 756 -5.85 -2.86 9.24
C ASP A 756 -6.20 -1.62 10.06
N LYS A 757 -6.16 -1.73 11.40
CA LYS A 757 -6.29 -0.58 12.30
C LYS A 757 -5.19 0.47 12.02
N THR A 758 -3.92 0.07 12.01
CA THR A 758 -2.76 0.89 11.61
C THR A 758 -2.93 1.57 10.25
N ARG A 759 -3.40 0.80 9.26
CA ARG A 759 -3.49 1.25 7.87
C ARG A 759 -4.62 2.25 7.63
N PHE A 760 -5.73 2.13 8.35
CA PHE A 760 -6.99 2.78 7.99
C PHE A 760 -7.55 3.74 9.05
N ALA A 761 -7.10 3.72 10.31
CA ALA A 761 -7.57 4.64 11.34
C ALA A 761 -7.07 6.10 11.17
N TYR A 762 -6.28 6.40 10.12
CA TYR A 762 -5.80 7.76 9.84
C TYR A 762 -6.93 8.77 9.52
N ASP A 763 -8.12 8.31 9.13
CA ASP A 763 -9.30 9.18 8.99
C ASP A 763 -9.88 9.62 10.36
N GLY A 764 -9.52 8.93 11.44
CA GLY A 764 -9.74 9.39 12.82
C GLY A 764 -8.95 10.65 13.14
N LEU A 765 -7.68 10.73 12.73
CA LEU A 765 -6.76 11.86 13.03
C LEU A 765 -7.27 13.25 12.59
N LYS A 766 -8.31 13.34 11.75
CA LYS A 766 -8.96 14.57 11.29
C LYS A 766 -10.40 14.76 11.79
N ARG A 767 -10.94 13.84 12.60
CA ARG A 767 -12.30 13.85 13.16
C ARG A 767 -12.22 13.99 14.69
N GLN A 768 -13.19 14.65 15.32
CA GLN A 768 -13.29 14.79 16.79
C GLN A 768 -11.99 15.26 17.49
N ARG A 769 -11.15 16.04 16.79
CA ARG A 769 -9.87 16.53 17.30
C ARG A 769 -10.04 17.67 18.28
N LEU A 770 -9.31 17.59 19.38
CA LEU A 770 -9.18 18.69 20.32
C LEU A 770 -8.19 19.73 19.76
N THR A 771 -8.65 20.96 19.58
CA THR A 771 -7.91 22.02 18.87
C THR A 771 -7.71 23.29 19.70
N THR A 772 -8.48 23.48 20.77
CA THR A 772 -8.39 24.59 21.71
C THR A 772 -8.61 24.07 23.14
N PRO A 773 -8.00 24.68 24.17
CA PRO A 773 -8.34 24.36 25.55
C PRO A 773 -9.82 24.62 25.81
N LEU A 774 -10.47 23.75 26.57
CA LEU A 774 -11.87 23.91 26.97
C LEU A 774 -11.97 23.88 28.49
N VAL A 775 -12.81 24.73 29.06
CA VAL A 775 -13.11 24.75 30.50
C VAL A 775 -14.62 24.57 30.68
N LYS A 776 -15.01 23.65 31.56
CA LYS A 776 -16.39 23.36 31.89
C LYS A 776 -16.99 24.49 32.72
N LYS A 777 -18.12 25.05 32.27
CA LYS A 777 -18.85 26.14 32.92
C LYS A 777 -20.32 25.72 33.03
N GLY A 778 -20.65 25.03 34.12
CA GLY A 778 -21.92 24.31 34.27
C GLY A 778 -21.86 22.96 33.55
N ASP A 779 -22.87 22.65 32.73
CA ASP A 779 -22.94 21.42 31.95
C ASP A 779 -22.26 21.52 30.57
N GLU A 780 -21.80 22.71 30.17
CA GLU A 780 -21.20 22.97 28.86
C GLU A 780 -19.69 23.25 28.92
N PHE A 781 -18.97 22.86 27.87
CA PHE A 781 -17.56 23.20 27.66
C PHE A 781 -17.44 24.51 26.87
N VAL A 782 -16.74 25.49 27.45
CA VAL A 782 -16.48 26.78 26.81
C VAL A 782 -15.00 26.85 26.38
N PRO A 783 -14.70 27.27 25.13
CA PRO A 783 -13.33 27.52 24.70
C PRO A 783 -12.62 28.55 25.59
N ALA A 784 -11.41 28.20 26.02
CA ALA A 784 -10.59 28.99 26.94
C ALA A 784 -9.22 29.29 26.33
N SER A 785 -8.56 30.31 26.86
CA SER A 785 -7.15 30.55 26.54
C SER A 785 -6.23 29.55 27.25
N TRP A 786 -5.01 29.33 26.74
CA TRP A 786 -4.02 28.49 27.42
C TRP A 786 -3.72 28.97 28.85
N PRO A 787 -3.50 30.28 29.13
CA PRO A 787 -3.36 30.77 30.49
C PRO A 787 -4.59 30.50 31.36
N GLU A 788 -5.79 30.85 30.90
CA GLU A 788 -7.05 30.62 31.65
C GLU A 788 -7.22 29.14 32.04
N ALA A 789 -6.95 28.22 31.11
CA ALA A 789 -7.06 26.78 31.37
C ALA A 789 -6.01 26.30 32.39
N LEU A 790 -4.76 26.74 32.29
CA LEU A 790 -3.68 26.35 33.21
C LEU A 790 -3.87 26.97 34.61
N GLU A 791 -4.33 28.22 34.69
CA GLU A 791 -4.72 28.88 35.95
C GLU A 791 -5.87 28.12 36.62
N LYS A 792 -6.91 27.74 35.86
CA LYS A 792 -8.03 26.94 36.39
C LYS A 792 -7.59 25.58 36.95
N ILE A 793 -6.56 24.97 36.36
CA ILE A 793 -5.97 23.72 36.87
C ILE A 793 -5.17 23.98 38.15
N SER A 794 -4.39 25.07 38.19
CA SER A 794 -3.68 25.50 39.38
C SER A 794 -4.63 25.75 40.56
N ASP A 795 -5.76 26.42 40.32
CA ASP A 795 -6.85 26.61 41.31
C ASP A 795 -7.47 25.27 41.76
N GLY A 796 -7.68 24.32 40.85
CA GLY A 796 -8.18 22.98 41.18
C GLY A 796 -7.19 22.13 42.00
N LEU A 797 -5.91 22.47 41.96
CA LEU A 797 -4.84 21.81 42.69
C LEU A 797 -4.55 22.47 44.05
N GLN A 798 -4.93 23.73 44.25
CA GLN A 798 -4.81 24.43 45.53
C GLN A 798 -5.58 23.70 46.65
N ASN A 799 -4.93 23.51 47.80
CA ASN A 799 -5.47 22.83 48.98
C ASN A 799 -5.77 21.32 48.79
N VAL A 800 -5.29 20.69 47.71
CA VAL A 800 -5.31 19.23 47.54
C VAL A 800 -4.00 18.65 48.08
N ASP A 801 -4.09 17.73 49.04
CA ASP A 801 -2.93 16.99 49.54
C ASP A 801 -2.42 16.00 48.48
N GLY A 802 -1.10 15.80 48.39
CA GLY A 802 -0.47 14.99 47.34
C GLY A 802 -1.01 13.55 47.24
N SER A 803 -1.44 12.98 48.37
CA SER A 803 -2.06 11.65 48.42
C SER A 803 -3.55 11.62 48.03
N GLN A 804 -4.14 12.75 47.65
CA GLN A 804 -5.48 12.87 47.04
C GLN A 804 -5.41 13.19 45.54
N ILE A 805 -4.22 13.12 44.94
CA ILE A 805 -4.02 13.31 43.51
C ILE A 805 -3.93 11.93 42.84
N MET A 806 -4.28 11.84 41.56
CA MET A 806 -4.09 10.65 40.72
C MET A 806 -3.63 11.06 39.33
N GLY A 807 -2.61 10.40 38.80
CA GLY A 807 -2.22 10.51 37.39
C GLY A 807 -2.54 9.22 36.65
N VAL A 808 -3.29 9.29 35.56
CA VAL A 808 -3.63 8.14 34.71
C VAL A 808 -3.06 8.37 33.31
N ALA A 809 -2.24 7.45 32.81
CA ALA A 809 -1.70 7.49 31.46
C ALA A 809 -2.36 6.42 30.58
N GLY A 810 -2.92 6.86 29.46
CA GLY A 810 -3.61 6.00 28.52
C GLY A 810 -2.73 5.36 27.46
N GLN A 811 -3.37 4.59 26.58
CA GLN A 811 -2.71 3.66 25.66
C GLN A 811 -1.70 4.31 24.69
N LEU A 812 -1.89 5.60 24.38
CA LEU A 812 -1.16 6.34 23.35
C LEU A 812 -0.12 7.34 23.90
N ALA A 813 0.08 7.40 25.22
CA ALA A 813 1.06 8.28 25.86
C ALA A 813 2.52 7.92 25.47
N ASP A 814 3.29 8.92 25.07
CA ASP A 814 4.71 8.80 24.73
C ASP A 814 5.64 8.90 25.95
N ALA A 815 6.85 8.36 25.84
CA ALA A 815 7.80 8.24 26.95
C ALA A 815 8.27 9.61 27.50
N GLU A 816 8.48 10.62 26.63
CA GLU A 816 8.78 12.00 27.05
C GLU A 816 7.68 12.55 27.97
N SER A 817 6.41 12.38 27.58
CA SER A 817 5.26 12.90 28.31
C SER A 817 4.93 12.09 29.57
N LEU A 818 5.19 10.77 29.56
CA LEU A 818 5.11 9.91 30.75
C LEU A 818 6.14 10.34 31.83
N VAL A 819 7.39 10.62 31.44
CA VAL A 819 8.41 11.15 32.37
C VAL A 819 8.06 12.56 32.84
N ALA A 820 7.55 13.42 31.96
CA ALA A 820 7.11 14.76 32.34
C ALA A 820 5.97 14.73 33.38
N LEU A 821 4.96 13.88 33.17
CA LEU A 821 3.84 13.73 34.10
C LEU A 821 4.28 13.13 35.44
N LYS A 822 5.18 12.13 35.40
CA LYS A 822 5.78 11.54 36.61
C LYS A 822 6.53 12.59 37.42
N ASP A 823 7.50 13.29 36.82
CA ASP A 823 8.28 14.30 37.55
C ASP A 823 7.40 15.43 38.09
N PHE A 824 6.35 15.84 37.36
CA PHE A 824 5.40 16.86 37.83
C PHE A 824 4.61 16.38 39.05
N LEU A 825 3.97 15.21 38.97
CA LEU A 825 3.14 14.69 40.06
C LEU A 825 3.98 14.36 41.30
N ASN A 826 5.16 13.77 41.12
CA ASN A 826 6.09 13.51 42.22
C ASN A 826 6.54 14.82 42.91
N LYS A 827 6.73 15.93 42.17
CA LYS A 827 7.00 17.26 42.77
C LYS A 827 5.85 17.83 43.58
N VAL A 828 4.60 17.50 43.23
CA VAL A 828 3.39 17.87 44.00
C VAL A 828 3.16 16.88 45.17
N GLY A 829 3.99 15.86 45.33
CA GLY A 829 3.88 14.85 46.39
C GLY A 829 2.90 13.71 46.07
N CYS A 830 2.60 13.49 44.79
CA CYS A 830 1.74 12.43 44.30
C CYS A 830 2.55 11.25 43.74
N GLU A 831 2.42 10.07 44.36
CA GLU A 831 2.96 8.79 43.89
C GLU A 831 1.84 7.82 43.42
N ASN A 832 0.64 8.34 43.14
CA ASN A 832 -0.53 7.57 42.68
C ASN A 832 -0.63 7.59 41.14
N LEU A 833 0.37 6.99 40.49
CA LEU A 833 0.50 6.92 39.03
C LEU A 833 -0.08 5.61 38.52
N ARG A 834 -0.94 5.65 37.48
CA ARG A 834 -1.67 4.47 36.97
C ARG A 834 -1.65 4.42 35.45
N LEU A 835 -1.68 3.21 34.90
CA LEU A 835 -2.09 3.03 33.51
C LEU A 835 -3.61 2.96 33.40
N ASP A 836 -4.13 3.34 32.25
CA ASP A 836 -5.54 3.19 31.86
C ASP A 836 -5.85 1.71 31.57
N ALA A 837 -5.98 0.95 32.66
CA ALA A 837 -6.14 -0.50 32.70
C ALA A 837 -6.95 -0.90 33.94
N ARG A 838 -7.73 -1.97 33.86
CA ARG A 838 -8.57 -2.41 34.98
C ARG A 838 -7.71 -2.98 36.12
N ASN A 839 -8.08 -2.70 37.37
CA ASN A 839 -7.40 -3.21 38.59
C ASN A 839 -5.88 -2.93 38.63
N PHE A 840 -5.38 -1.93 37.88
CA PHE A 840 -3.95 -1.66 37.79
C PHE A 840 -3.34 -1.16 39.12
N ASP A 841 -4.18 -0.69 40.03
CA ASP A 841 -3.86 -0.40 41.44
C ASP A 841 -3.56 -1.64 42.29
N LYS A 842 -3.91 -2.84 41.82
CA LYS A 842 -3.69 -4.14 42.47
C LYS A 842 -2.54 -4.95 41.85
N LEU A 843 -1.70 -4.31 41.03
CA LEU A 843 -0.55 -4.97 40.42
C LEU A 843 0.36 -5.66 41.45
N PRO A 844 0.98 -6.81 41.11
CA PRO A 844 1.96 -7.47 41.97
C PRO A 844 3.12 -6.53 42.34
N SER A 845 3.47 -6.46 43.62
CA SER A 845 4.50 -5.55 44.11
C SER A 845 5.87 -5.84 43.48
N GLY A 846 6.47 -4.78 42.93
CA GLY A 846 7.76 -4.84 42.24
C GLY A 846 7.74 -5.49 40.86
N LEU A 847 6.57 -5.71 40.23
CA LEU A 847 6.51 -6.24 38.86
C LEU A 847 7.35 -5.40 37.87
N ALA A 848 7.38 -4.08 38.03
CA ALA A 848 8.16 -3.16 37.20
C ALA A 848 9.69 -3.18 37.45
N ASP A 849 10.17 -3.73 38.57
CA ASP A 849 11.58 -3.66 38.99
C ASP A 849 12.53 -4.35 37.99
N LEU A 850 12.03 -5.40 37.31
CA LEU A 850 12.80 -6.24 36.40
C LEU A 850 12.05 -6.40 35.08
N ARG A 851 12.56 -5.79 34.00
CA ARG A 851 11.96 -5.83 32.64
C ARG A 851 11.40 -7.20 32.21
N PRO A 852 12.06 -8.36 32.44
CA PRO A 852 11.52 -9.67 32.07
C PRO A 852 10.14 -10.02 32.61
N SER A 853 9.70 -9.36 33.68
CA SER A 853 8.38 -9.48 34.30
C SER A 853 7.25 -8.81 33.51
N TYR A 854 7.56 -8.09 32.41
CA TYR A 854 6.56 -7.45 31.54
C TYR A 854 6.95 -7.34 30.06
N THR A 855 8.18 -7.68 29.67
CA THR A 855 8.63 -7.68 28.26
C THR A 855 8.46 -9.02 27.55
N PHE A 856 8.31 -8.96 26.23
CA PHE A 856 8.31 -10.09 25.30
C PHE A 856 9.76 -10.57 25.06
N ASN A 857 10.33 -11.27 26.04
CA ASN A 857 11.78 -11.55 26.09
C ASN A 857 12.31 -12.43 24.95
N THR A 858 11.43 -13.17 24.28
CA THR A 858 11.80 -14.03 23.14
C THR A 858 12.27 -13.22 21.94
N THR A 859 11.80 -11.97 21.78
CA THR A 859 11.80 -11.13 20.57
C THR A 859 10.88 -11.61 19.45
N ILE A 860 10.34 -10.67 18.67
CA ILE A 860 9.31 -10.91 17.64
C ILE A 860 9.88 -11.77 16.50
N ALA A 861 11.12 -11.50 16.06
CA ALA A 861 11.78 -12.30 15.02
C ALA A 861 11.98 -13.77 15.40
N ASN A 862 12.29 -14.05 16.67
CA ASN A 862 12.57 -15.40 17.16
C ASN A 862 11.32 -16.29 17.25
N VAL A 863 10.11 -15.70 17.21
CA VAL A 863 8.84 -16.42 17.06
C VAL A 863 8.86 -17.32 15.83
N ASP A 864 9.57 -16.94 14.76
CA ASP A 864 9.73 -17.78 13.56
C ASP A 864 10.48 -19.10 13.82
N THR A 865 11.08 -19.28 15.01
CA THR A 865 11.93 -20.45 15.36
C THR A 865 11.38 -21.35 16.47
N ILE A 866 10.17 -21.09 16.97
CA ILE A 866 9.54 -21.87 18.04
C ILE A 866 9.00 -23.22 17.54
N ASP A 867 8.96 -24.20 18.44
CA ASP A 867 8.44 -25.56 18.20
C ASP A 867 7.30 -25.98 19.15
N ALA A 868 7.10 -25.28 20.28
CA ALA A 868 5.88 -25.35 21.07
C ALA A 868 5.51 -23.99 21.69
N LEU A 869 4.22 -23.66 21.72
CA LEU A 869 3.69 -22.39 22.20
C LEU A 869 2.53 -22.60 23.19
N LEU A 870 2.59 -22.00 24.37
CA LEU A 870 1.48 -21.91 25.31
C LEU A 870 0.98 -20.46 25.38
N LEU A 871 -0.28 -20.24 25.01
CA LEU A 871 -1.00 -18.97 25.11
C LEU A 871 -1.77 -18.93 26.44
N ILE A 872 -1.61 -17.86 27.22
CA ILE A 872 -2.27 -17.68 28.53
C ILE A 872 -2.99 -16.32 28.58
N GLY A 873 -4.32 -16.34 28.68
CA GLY A 873 -5.16 -15.16 28.85
C GLY A 873 -5.03 -14.12 27.74
N THR A 874 -4.77 -14.54 26.50
CA THR A 874 -4.47 -13.67 25.36
C THR A 874 -5.19 -14.10 24.08
N ASN A 875 -5.57 -13.13 23.26
CA ASN A 875 -5.97 -13.30 21.88
C ASN A 875 -5.01 -12.49 20.99
N PRO A 876 -3.85 -13.04 20.60
CA PRO A 876 -2.82 -12.31 19.87
C PRO A 876 -3.32 -11.79 18.51
N ARG A 877 -4.36 -12.41 17.93
CA ARG A 877 -4.99 -11.94 16.69
C ARG A 877 -5.51 -10.50 16.80
N HIS A 878 -6.03 -10.09 17.96
CA HIS A 878 -6.58 -8.74 18.16
C HIS A 878 -5.63 -7.84 18.97
N GLU A 879 -4.84 -8.40 19.89
CA GLU A 879 -3.89 -7.62 20.70
C GLU A 879 -2.62 -7.23 19.94
N ALA A 880 -2.13 -8.10 19.06
CA ALA A 880 -0.90 -7.90 18.29
C ALA A 880 -0.92 -8.70 16.96
N PRO A 881 -1.72 -8.26 15.96
CA PRO A 881 -1.97 -8.99 14.72
C PRO A 881 -0.71 -9.50 14.00
N ILE A 882 0.37 -8.71 14.04
CA ILE A 882 1.67 -9.05 13.45
C ILE A 882 2.37 -10.20 14.19
N ILE A 883 2.29 -10.27 15.52
CA ILE A 883 2.85 -11.40 16.29
C ILE A 883 2.03 -12.66 16.01
N ASN A 884 0.70 -12.55 15.88
CA ASN A 884 -0.16 -13.64 15.40
C ASN A 884 0.21 -14.10 13.98
N ALA A 885 0.60 -13.20 13.08
CA ALA A 885 1.13 -13.55 11.75
C ALA A 885 2.46 -14.33 11.82
N ARG A 886 3.39 -13.94 12.72
CA ARG A 886 4.63 -14.69 12.99
C ARG A 886 4.35 -16.09 13.56
N ILE A 887 3.42 -16.21 14.51
CA ILE A 887 3.00 -17.51 15.05
C ILE A 887 2.43 -18.38 13.92
N ARG A 888 1.59 -17.82 13.04
CA ARG A 888 1.08 -18.55 11.85
C ARG A 888 2.19 -18.98 10.89
N LYS A 889 3.18 -18.11 10.65
CA LYS A 889 4.36 -18.41 9.83
C LYS A 889 5.19 -19.54 10.43
N ALA A 890 5.40 -19.56 11.75
CA ALA A 890 6.03 -20.67 12.46
C ALA A 890 5.21 -21.96 12.36
N TRP A 891 3.88 -21.88 12.53
CA TRP A 891 2.96 -23.02 12.41
C TRP A 891 2.99 -23.68 11.03
N LEU A 892 3.01 -22.90 9.94
CA LEU A 892 3.11 -23.42 8.59
C LEU A 892 4.47 -24.08 8.26
N ASN A 893 5.56 -23.68 8.92
CA ASN A 893 6.92 -24.08 8.54
C ASN A 893 7.59 -25.07 9.51
N ASN A 894 7.21 -25.09 10.79
CA ASN A 894 7.94 -25.77 11.86
C ASN A 894 7.16 -26.91 12.55
N GLU A 895 5.92 -27.22 12.11
CA GLU A 895 5.01 -28.16 12.80
C GLU A 895 4.70 -27.72 14.25
N LEU A 896 4.41 -26.42 14.46
CA LEU A 896 4.23 -25.82 15.78
C LEU A 896 3.03 -26.39 16.55
N GLU A 897 3.30 -26.93 17.74
CA GLU A 897 2.28 -27.32 18.71
C GLU A 897 1.82 -26.11 19.54
N VAL A 898 0.57 -25.67 19.37
CA VAL A 898 -0.01 -24.52 20.10
C VAL A 898 -1.05 -24.98 21.12
N GLY A 899 -0.97 -24.50 22.36
CA GLY A 899 -1.94 -24.72 23.43
C GLY A 899 -2.50 -23.40 23.94
N LEU A 900 -3.78 -23.36 24.33
CA LEU A 900 -4.46 -22.18 24.84
C LEU A 900 -5.10 -22.42 26.21
N VAL A 901 -4.73 -21.59 27.19
CA VAL A 901 -5.41 -21.41 28.47
C VAL A 901 -6.03 -20.01 28.44
N GLY A 902 -7.33 -19.91 28.14
CA GLY A 902 -8.00 -18.66 27.83
C GLY A 902 -9.42 -18.86 27.31
N ALA A 903 -10.19 -17.77 27.25
CA ALA A 903 -11.61 -17.73 26.90
C ALA A 903 -11.94 -18.45 25.58
N ALA A 904 -12.69 -19.55 25.63
CA ALA A 904 -13.10 -20.29 24.44
C ALA A 904 -14.29 -19.66 23.68
N PRO A 905 -14.34 -19.82 22.34
CA PRO A 905 -13.24 -20.07 21.40
C PRO A 905 -12.80 -18.75 20.74
N PRO A 906 -11.58 -18.26 20.95
CA PRO A 906 -11.08 -17.13 20.16
C PRO A 906 -10.73 -17.64 18.77
N LYS A 907 -11.28 -17.02 17.72
CA LYS A 907 -11.04 -17.41 16.34
C LYS A 907 -9.61 -17.04 15.92
N LEU A 908 -8.62 -17.85 16.28
CA LEU A 908 -7.23 -17.74 15.81
C LEU A 908 -7.11 -18.16 14.34
N ASN A 909 -5.97 -17.83 13.73
CA ASN A 909 -5.70 -18.09 12.31
C ASN A 909 -4.93 -19.41 12.10
N TYR A 910 -4.93 -20.33 13.06
CA TYR A 910 -4.24 -21.62 13.04
C TYR A 910 -4.88 -22.55 14.07
N ASP A 911 -4.64 -23.85 13.93
CA ASP A 911 -5.17 -24.86 14.86
C ASP A 911 -4.43 -24.82 16.21
N TYR A 912 -5.13 -25.07 17.31
CA TYR A 912 -4.58 -25.07 18.67
C TYR A 912 -5.33 -26.06 19.59
N ASP A 913 -4.63 -26.61 20.58
CA ASP A 913 -5.19 -27.39 21.68
C ASP A 913 -5.79 -26.43 22.73
N HIS A 914 -7.12 -26.35 22.86
CA HIS A 914 -7.73 -25.65 24.00
C HIS A 914 -7.61 -26.49 25.27
N ILE A 915 -7.09 -25.89 26.34
CA ILE A 915 -6.75 -26.57 27.61
C ILE A 915 -7.77 -26.24 28.70
N SER A 916 -8.09 -24.95 28.88
CA SER A 916 -9.08 -24.48 29.86
C SER A 916 -9.47 -23.02 29.62
N ASP A 917 -10.66 -22.64 30.09
CA ASP A 917 -11.14 -21.25 30.13
C ASP A 917 -10.67 -20.50 31.40
N ASP A 918 -10.38 -21.23 32.47
CA ASP A 918 -9.94 -20.72 33.78
C ASP A 918 -8.42 -20.86 33.98
N PRO A 919 -7.81 -20.06 34.87
CA PRO A 919 -6.42 -20.26 35.29
C PRO A 919 -6.15 -21.60 36.00
N SER A 920 -7.21 -22.30 36.45
CA SER A 920 -7.12 -23.61 37.11
C SER A 920 -6.47 -24.68 36.24
N GLY A 921 -6.60 -24.61 34.91
CA GLY A 921 -5.93 -25.54 33.99
C GLY A 921 -4.40 -25.42 34.00
N LEU A 922 -3.85 -24.30 34.47
CA LEU A 922 -2.40 -24.17 34.71
C LEU A 922 -1.92 -25.15 35.80
N ALA A 923 -2.77 -25.55 36.76
CA ALA A 923 -2.41 -26.53 37.77
C ALA A 923 -2.14 -27.91 37.13
N GLY A 924 -2.97 -28.36 36.19
CA GLY A 924 -2.76 -29.62 35.46
C GLY A 924 -1.50 -29.62 34.57
N LEU A 925 -1.11 -28.45 34.04
CA LEU A 925 0.17 -28.27 33.36
C LEU A 925 1.36 -28.27 34.34
N ILE A 926 1.22 -27.63 35.49
CA ILE A 926 2.27 -27.62 36.53
C ILE A 926 2.49 -29.04 37.06
N ASP A 927 1.44 -29.78 37.39
CA ASP A 927 1.53 -31.13 37.95
C ASP A 927 1.89 -32.20 36.90
N GLY A 928 1.88 -31.85 35.62
CA GLY A 928 2.24 -32.73 34.51
C GLY A 928 1.17 -33.77 34.17
N SER A 929 -0.06 -33.60 34.67
CA SER A 929 -1.20 -34.46 34.36
C SER A 929 -1.80 -34.17 32.98
N HIS A 930 -1.66 -32.94 32.48
CA HIS A 930 -2.17 -32.56 31.16
C HIS A 930 -1.19 -32.95 30.03
N PRO A 931 -1.65 -33.60 28.93
CA PRO A 931 -0.77 -34.09 27.85
C PRO A 931 0.13 -33.02 27.21
N PHE A 932 -0.31 -31.76 27.17
CA PHE A 932 0.46 -30.65 26.59
C PHE A 932 1.76 -30.35 27.35
N PHE A 933 1.88 -30.72 28.63
CA PHE A 933 3.14 -30.58 29.37
C PHE A 933 4.27 -31.42 28.76
N GLU A 934 3.96 -32.63 28.25
CA GLU A 934 4.93 -33.47 27.56
C GLU A 934 5.35 -32.91 26.19
N LYS A 935 4.46 -32.16 25.51
CA LYS A 935 4.80 -31.41 24.28
C LYS A 935 5.83 -30.32 24.62
N LEU A 936 5.51 -29.45 25.58
CA LEU A 936 6.40 -28.38 26.06
C LEU A 936 7.76 -28.89 26.59
N ARG A 937 7.80 -30.06 27.24
CA ARG A 937 9.04 -30.65 27.76
C ARG A 937 9.94 -31.24 26.66
N LYS A 938 9.37 -31.69 25.54
CA LYS A 938 10.12 -32.27 24.41
C LYS A 938 10.60 -31.20 23.42
N ALA A 939 9.89 -30.08 23.36
CA ALA A 939 10.26 -28.90 22.57
C ALA A 939 11.66 -28.37 22.95
N LYS A 940 12.44 -27.96 21.94
CA LYS A 940 13.78 -27.39 22.08
C LYS A 940 13.75 -25.88 22.29
N LYS A 941 12.75 -25.20 21.71
CA LYS A 941 12.50 -23.76 21.82
C LYS A 941 11.03 -23.51 22.23
N PRO A 942 10.58 -24.03 23.39
CA PRO A 942 9.25 -23.74 23.89
C PRO A 942 9.13 -22.26 24.24
N MET A 943 7.91 -21.73 24.07
CA MET A 943 7.54 -20.36 24.42
C MET A 943 6.23 -20.37 25.23
N ILE A 944 6.18 -19.55 26.28
CA ILE A 944 4.98 -19.29 27.10
C ILE A 944 4.67 -17.80 26.95
N MET A 945 3.51 -17.49 26.39
CA MET A 945 3.04 -16.14 26.12
C MET A 945 1.87 -15.78 27.03
N VAL A 946 2.01 -14.72 27.82
CA VAL A 946 0.99 -14.23 28.75
C VAL A 946 0.46 -12.88 28.26
N GLY A 947 -0.85 -12.75 28.12
CA GLY A 947 -1.48 -11.48 27.73
C GLY A 947 -1.45 -10.43 28.84
N SER A 948 -1.30 -9.16 28.48
CA SER A 948 -1.38 -8.03 29.41
C SER A 948 -2.68 -7.98 30.22
N ALA A 949 -3.80 -8.46 29.69
CA ALA A 949 -5.06 -8.57 30.42
C ALA A 949 -5.01 -9.53 31.64
N VAL A 950 -4.01 -10.41 31.73
CA VAL A 950 -3.79 -11.22 32.94
C VAL A 950 -3.40 -10.33 34.13
N LEU A 951 -2.76 -9.18 33.88
CA LEU A 951 -2.40 -8.19 34.90
C LEU A 951 -3.62 -7.42 35.45
N GLU A 952 -4.75 -7.45 34.73
CA GLU A 952 -5.98 -6.73 35.08
C GLU A 952 -6.95 -7.56 35.95
N ARG A 953 -6.60 -8.82 36.23
CA ARG A 953 -7.37 -9.70 37.10
C ARG A 953 -7.01 -9.49 38.57
N GLU A 954 -7.96 -9.71 39.47
CA GLU A 954 -7.71 -9.62 40.91
C GLU A 954 -6.75 -10.72 41.42
N ASP A 955 -6.70 -11.87 40.74
CA ASP A 955 -5.80 -12.99 41.01
C ASP A 955 -4.49 -12.94 40.19
N ALA A 956 -4.16 -11.81 39.54
CA ALA A 956 -2.99 -11.67 38.66
C ALA A 956 -1.68 -12.19 39.28
N ALA A 957 -1.43 -11.89 40.55
CA ALA A 957 -0.24 -12.38 41.28
C ALA A 957 -0.19 -13.91 41.36
N ALA A 958 -1.33 -14.58 41.58
CA ALA A 958 -1.41 -16.04 41.63
C ALA A 958 -1.22 -16.68 40.24
N VAL A 959 -1.82 -16.10 39.19
CA VAL A 959 -1.65 -16.56 37.80
C VAL A 959 -0.19 -16.42 37.35
N LEU A 960 0.45 -15.28 37.59
CA LEU A 960 1.88 -15.07 37.32
C LEU A 960 2.76 -16.00 38.15
N GLY A 961 2.37 -16.31 39.39
CA GLY A 961 2.99 -17.37 40.21
C GLY A 961 2.90 -18.75 39.57
N HIS A 962 1.78 -19.09 38.93
CA HIS A 962 1.60 -20.35 38.19
C HIS A 962 2.48 -20.39 36.94
N VAL A 963 2.56 -19.30 36.18
CA VAL A 963 3.48 -19.15 35.04
C VAL A 963 4.93 -19.31 35.50
N ALA A 964 5.31 -18.72 36.63
CA ALA A 964 6.66 -18.83 37.18
C ALA A 964 6.99 -20.26 37.65
N LYS A 965 6.06 -20.96 38.33
CA LYS A 965 6.22 -22.39 38.70
C LYS A 965 6.40 -23.28 37.46
N LEU A 966 5.59 -23.07 36.42
CA LEU A 966 5.69 -23.82 35.16
C LEU A 966 7.02 -23.56 34.45
N THR A 967 7.44 -22.30 34.43
CA THR A 967 8.74 -21.87 33.87
C THR A 967 9.92 -22.48 34.64
N GLU A 968 9.88 -22.56 35.98
CA GLU A 968 10.92 -23.23 36.76
C GLU A 968 10.98 -24.74 36.46
N LYS A 969 9.85 -25.43 36.26
CA LYS A 969 9.80 -26.85 35.87
C LYS A 969 10.35 -27.09 34.46
N LEU A 970 10.14 -26.15 33.52
CA LEU A 970 10.58 -26.24 32.12
C LEU A 970 11.92 -25.51 31.85
N LYS A 971 12.60 -25.04 32.90
CA LYS A 971 13.79 -24.17 32.83
C LYS A 971 14.89 -24.68 31.88
N ALA A 972 15.08 -26.00 31.80
CA ALA A 972 16.14 -26.61 30.97
C ALA A 972 16.05 -26.24 29.48
N ASN A 973 14.84 -26.01 28.97
CA ASN A 973 14.61 -25.68 27.55
C ASN A 973 14.06 -24.26 27.39
N LEU A 974 13.22 -23.77 28.33
CA LEU A 974 12.62 -22.43 28.24
C LEU A 974 13.63 -21.30 28.54
N LEU A 975 14.68 -21.58 29.34
CA LEU A 975 15.64 -20.58 29.82
C LEU A 975 17.08 -21.10 29.69
N THR A 976 17.63 -20.96 28.49
CA THR A 976 19.04 -21.26 28.20
C THR A 976 19.84 -19.95 28.11
N THR A 977 21.14 -20.03 27.84
CA THR A 977 21.96 -18.82 27.59
C THR A 977 21.51 -18.05 26.35
N ASP A 978 20.92 -18.75 25.38
CA ASP A 978 20.66 -18.26 24.02
C ASP A 978 19.15 -18.17 23.75
N TRP A 979 18.30 -18.57 24.71
CA TRP A 979 16.85 -18.61 24.58
C TRP A 979 16.14 -18.21 25.88
N ASN A 980 15.23 -17.23 25.78
CA ASN A 980 14.27 -16.90 26.83
C ASN A 980 12.85 -17.01 26.27
N GLY A 981 12.20 -18.15 26.54
CA GLY A 981 10.85 -18.45 26.09
C GLY A 981 9.73 -17.85 26.95
N LEU A 982 10.02 -17.04 27.97
CA LEU A 982 8.99 -16.31 28.72
C LEU A 982 8.68 -14.99 28.01
N ALA A 983 7.46 -14.85 27.49
CA ALA A 983 7.03 -13.67 26.77
C ALA A 983 5.76 -13.08 27.41
N ILE A 984 5.77 -11.78 27.69
CA ILE A 984 4.58 -11.06 28.12
C ILE A 984 4.18 -10.09 27.01
N LEU A 985 2.94 -10.23 26.54
CA LEU A 985 2.40 -9.50 25.41
C LEU A 985 1.64 -8.28 25.91
N GLN A 986 2.23 -7.10 25.69
CA GLN A 986 1.52 -5.83 25.84
C GLN A 986 0.56 -5.63 24.67
N ARG A 987 -0.52 -4.88 24.90
CA ARG A 987 -1.52 -4.54 23.86
C ARG A 987 -1.52 -3.06 23.46
N ALA A 988 -1.05 -2.19 24.35
CA ALA A 988 -1.02 -0.73 24.17
C ALA A 988 0.42 -0.20 24.12
N ALA A 989 0.69 0.78 23.25
CA ALA A 989 2.03 1.29 22.96
C ALA A 989 2.72 2.01 24.13
N SER A 990 1.95 2.60 25.06
CA SER A 990 2.50 3.28 26.23
C SER A 990 2.95 2.33 27.34
N TYR A 991 2.41 1.11 27.41
CA TYR A 991 2.52 0.25 28.61
C TYR A 991 3.98 -0.14 28.92
N THR A 992 4.78 -0.56 27.94
CA THR A 992 6.19 -0.93 28.20
C THR A 992 7.00 0.27 28.66
N ALA A 993 6.82 1.44 28.04
CA ALA A 993 7.54 2.68 28.41
C ALA A 993 7.15 3.15 29.83
N ALA A 994 5.87 3.06 30.18
CA ALA A 994 5.37 3.39 31.50
C ALA A 994 5.92 2.43 32.58
N LEU A 995 6.01 1.13 32.29
CA LEU A 995 6.61 0.15 33.20
C LEU A 995 8.13 0.34 33.31
N ASP A 996 8.83 0.66 32.22
CA ASP A 996 10.27 0.96 32.20
C ASP A 996 10.64 2.16 33.11
N ILE A 997 9.79 3.19 33.20
CA ILE A 997 10.00 4.34 34.11
C ILE A 997 9.41 4.14 35.51
N GLY A 998 8.73 3.03 35.76
CA GLY A 998 7.99 2.78 37.00
C GLY A 998 6.83 3.77 37.22
N PHE A 999 5.94 3.93 36.24
CA PHE A 999 4.69 4.69 36.34
C PHE A 999 3.60 3.83 37.03
N LEU A 1000 3.86 3.46 38.28
CA LEU A 1000 3.01 2.60 39.11
C LEU A 1000 2.63 3.30 40.42
N PRO A 1001 1.51 2.93 41.07
CA PRO A 1001 1.09 3.58 42.31
C PRO A 1001 1.86 2.99 43.49
N SER A 1002 2.24 3.84 44.45
CA SER A 1002 2.79 3.36 45.72
C SER A 1002 1.68 2.79 46.62
N ALA A 1003 1.98 1.74 47.40
CA ALA A 1003 0.99 1.04 48.22
C ALA A 1003 0.25 1.95 49.24
N GLU A 1004 0.92 3.00 49.72
CA GLU A 1004 0.34 3.98 50.64
C GLU A 1004 -0.60 4.96 49.91
N SER A 1005 -0.32 5.29 48.64
CA SER A 1005 -1.06 6.28 47.85
C SER A 1005 -2.46 5.83 47.42
N THR A 1006 -2.69 4.52 47.29
CA THR A 1006 -4.01 3.95 46.92
C THR A 1006 -5.05 4.06 48.05
N SER A 1007 -4.65 4.43 49.27
CA SER A 1007 -5.51 4.39 50.47
C SER A 1007 -6.57 5.50 50.57
N LYS A 1008 -6.33 6.67 49.94
CA LYS A 1008 -7.25 7.82 49.98
C LYS A 1008 -8.00 7.97 48.66
N ARG A 1009 -9.23 8.50 48.73
CA ARG A 1009 -9.99 8.86 47.53
C ARG A 1009 -9.34 10.06 46.83
N PRO A 1010 -9.17 10.02 45.50
CA PRO A 1010 -8.68 11.15 44.75
C PRO A 1010 -9.69 12.31 44.80
N LYS A 1011 -9.18 13.54 44.70
CA LYS A 1011 -9.93 14.78 44.48
C LYS A 1011 -9.44 15.56 43.26
N PHE A 1012 -8.26 15.22 42.76
CA PHE A 1012 -7.71 15.75 41.52
C PHE A 1012 -7.24 14.58 40.67
N ILE A 1013 -7.67 14.51 39.42
CA ILE A 1013 -7.33 13.41 38.50
C ILE A 1013 -6.78 14.00 37.20
N TYR A 1014 -5.58 13.59 36.81
CA TYR A 1014 -4.94 13.97 35.56
C TYR A 1014 -4.97 12.79 34.59
N LEU A 1015 -5.67 12.95 33.46
CA LEU A 1015 -5.81 11.95 32.41
C LEU A 1015 -4.94 12.33 31.21
N LEU A 1016 -3.86 11.60 30.96
CA LEU A 1016 -2.97 11.78 29.81
C LEU A 1016 -3.29 10.75 28.72
N ASN A 1017 -4.03 11.17 27.70
CA ASN A 1017 -4.57 10.33 26.62
C ASN A 1017 -5.34 9.08 27.14
N ALA A 1018 -5.96 9.18 28.33
CA ALA A 1018 -6.69 8.11 29.01
C ALA A 1018 -8.21 8.26 28.77
N ASP A 1019 -8.79 7.30 28.06
CA ASP A 1019 -10.16 7.30 27.51
C ASP A 1019 -10.90 5.96 27.72
N ASP A 1020 -10.26 4.98 28.37
CA ASP A 1020 -10.89 3.72 28.78
C ASP A 1020 -11.19 3.71 30.30
N ILE A 1021 -10.89 4.83 30.98
CA ILE A 1021 -11.18 5.05 32.40
C ILE A 1021 -12.69 5.01 32.66
N ARG A 1022 -13.08 4.35 33.75
CA ARG A 1022 -14.49 4.12 34.08
C ARG A 1022 -14.96 5.09 35.17
N PRO A 1023 -16.25 5.48 35.19
CA PRO A 1023 -16.84 6.24 36.29
C PRO A 1023 -16.66 5.61 37.68
N SER A 1024 -16.45 4.29 37.76
CA SER A 1024 -16.16 3.58 39.02
C SER A 1024 -14.78 3.86 39.61
N ASP A 1025 -13.84 4.30 38.77
CA ASP A 1025 -12.43 4.47 39.12
C ASP A 1025 -12.13 5.92 39.56
N MET A 1026 -13.11 6.80 39.40
CA MET A 1026 -13.08 8.22 39.76
C MET A 1026 -14.01 8.49 40.94
N SER A 1027 -13.74 9.58 41.67
CA SER A 1027 -14.68 10.14 42.64
C SER A 1027 -15.61 11.15 41.94
N ALA A 1028 -16.88 11.19 42.34
CA ALA A 1028 -17.87 12.10 41.76
C ALA A 1028 -17.61 13.58 42.07
N ASP A 1029 -16.76 13.86 43.07
CA ASP A 1029 -16.31 15.17 43.51
C ASP A 1029 -14.85 15.50 43.09
N ALA A 1030 -14.22 14.68 42.24
CA ALA A 1030 -12.89 15.00 41.71
C ALA A 1030 -12.95 16.11 40.64
N PHE A 1031 -11.97 17.01 40.71
CA PHE A 1031 -11.59 17.88 39.61
C PHE A 1031 -10.77 17.09 38.58
N VAL A 1032 -11.26 17.00 37.35
CA VAL A 1032 -10.66 16.15 36.30
C VAL A 1032 -10.02 17.00 35.22
N VAL A 1033 -8.75 16.73 34.92
CA VAL A 1033 -8.02 17.34 33.80
C VAL A 1033 -7.78 16.27 32.74
N TYR A 1034 -8.32 16.47 31.53
CA TYR A 1034 -8.02 15.60 30.40
C TYR A 1034 -7.05 16.30 29.45
N GLN A 1035 -5.84 15.76 29.35
CA GLN A 1035 -4.90 16.10 28.30
C GLN A 1035 -4.94 15.01 27.23
N GLY A 1036 -5.37 15.36 26.02
CA GLY A 1036 -5.36 14.42 24.92
C GLY A 1036 -5.72 15.05 23.58
N HIS A 1037 -5.68 14.23 22.54
CA HIS A 1037 -5.81 14.70 21.15
C HIS A 1037 -7.20 14.53 20.53
N HIS A 1038 -8.08 13.72 21.12
CA HIS A 1038 -9.43 13.41 20.65
C HIS A 1038 -10.45 13.62 21.77
N GLY A 1039 -11.69 14.02 21.43
CA GLY A 1039 -12.79 14.14 22.39
C GLY A 1039 -13.62 12.86 22.44
N ASP A 1040 -13.28 11.95 23.35
CA ASP A 1040 -13.97 10.68 23.63
C ASP A 1040 -14.32 10.58 25.13
N ASN A 1041 -14.51 9.38 25.70
CA ASN A 1041 -14.95 9.18 27.10
C ASN A 1041 -14.15 10.00 28.13
N GLY A 1042 -12.82 10.05 28.04
CA GLY A 1042 -11.97 10.74 29.02
C GLY A 1042 -12.22 12.25 29.02
N ALA A 1043 -12.46 12.82 27.84
CA ALA A 1043 -12.82 14.23 27.68
C ALA A 1043 -14.22 14.55 28.23
N LEU A 1044 -15.18 13.62 28.17
CA LEU A 1044 -16.53 13.83 28.72
C LEU A 1044 -16.53 14.00 30.25
N TYR A 1045 -15.56 13.41 30.93
CA TYR A 1045 -15.42 13.47 32.40
C TYR A 1045 -14.66 14.71 32.90
N ALA A 1046 -14.01 15.45 31.99
CA ALA A 1046 -13.12 16.55 32.34
C ALA A 1046 -13.86 17.81 32.83
N ASP A 1047 -13.21 18.56 33.73
CA ASP A 1047 -13.50 19.96 34.01
C ASP A 1047 -12.64 20.91 33.17
N VAL A 1048 -11.43 20.47 32.81
CA VAL A 1048 -10.52 21.18 31.90
C VAL A 1048 -9.93 20.21 30.88
N ILE A 1049 -10.00 20.59 29.61
CA ILE A 1049 -9.45 19.83 28.48
C ILE A 1049 -8.27 20.58 27.89
N LEU A 1050 -7.13 19.89 27.73
CA LEU A 1050 -5.89 20.41 27.14
C LEU A 1050 -5.59 19.67 25.82
N PRO A 1051 -5.57 20.36 24.65
CA PRO A 1051 -5.40 19.71 23.35
C PRO A 1051 -3.94 19.28 23.09
N GLY A 1052 -3.71 17.97 23.10
CA GLY A 1052 -2.44 17.32 22.79
C GLY A 1052 -2.23 17.02 21.29
N SER A 1053 -0.97 16.76 20.92
CA SER A 1053 -0.55 16.35 19.57
C SER A 1053 -0.68 14.83 19.36
N ALA A 1054 -1.22 14.39 18.23
CA ALA A 1054 -1.29 12.98 17.84
C ALA A 1054 0.09 12.40 17.45
N TYR A 1055 0.23 11.08 17.40
CA TYR A 1055 1.50 10.40 17.12
C TYR A 1055 2.15 10.77 15.77
N THR A 1056 1.34 11.21 14.80
CA THR A 1056 1.80 11.70 13.48
C THR A 1056 2.25 13.17 13.48
N GLU A 1057 2.05 13.89 14.58
CA GLU A 1057 2.24 15.35 14.69
C GLU A 1057 3.47 15.73 15.53
N LYS A 1058 3.96 14.80 16.36
CA LYS A 1058 5.10 14.95 17.26
C LYS A 1058 6.22 13.96 16.92
N SER A 1059 7.45 14.24 17.37
CA SER A 1059 8.58 13.31 17.26
C SER A 1059 9.01 12.86 18.66
N THR A 1060 8.44 11.75 19.08
CA THR A 1060 8.51 11.23 20.46
C THR A 1060 8.87 9.75 20.47
N THR A 1061 9.15 9.24 21.65
CA THR A 1061 9.68 7.91 21.89
C THR A 1061 8.57 6.97 22.38
N TYR A 1062 8.51 5.78 21.79
CA TYR A 1062 7.66 4.67 22.23
C TYR A 1062 8.52 3.43 22.45
N VAL A 1063 8.03 2.48 23.27
CA VAL A 1063 8.71 1.21 23.53
C VAL A 1063 7.73 0.08 23.26
N ASN A 1064 8.06 -0.80 22.32
CA ASN A 1064 7.19 -1.90 21.95
C ASN A 1064 7.20 -3.04 22.99
N THR A 1065 6.41 -4.10 22.74
CA THR A 1065 6.26 -5.23 23.67
C THR A 1065 7.55 -6.02 23.90
N GLU A 1066 8.50 -6.06 22.95
CA GLU A 1066 9.82 -6.70 23.15
C GLU A 1066 10.84 -5.80 23.87
N GLY A 1067 10.42 -4.59 24.28
CA GLY A 1067 11.28 -3.65 24.98
C GLY A 1067 12.27 -2.93 24.06
N ARG A 1068 11.99 -2.88 22.74
CA ARG A 1068 12.73 -2.08 21.76
C ARG A 1068 12.18 -0.66 21.75
N THR A 1069 13.09 0.30 21.89
CA THR A 1069 12.80 1.73 21.84
C THR A 1069 12.77 2.22 20.40
N GLN A 1070 11.74 2.95 20.00
CA GLN A 1070 11.54 3.48 18.64
C GLN A 1070 11.06 4.95 18.70
N THR A 1071 11.28 5.72 17.64
CA THR A 1071 10.87 7.15 17.59
C THR A 1071 9.96 7.47 16.41
N THR A 1072 8.86 8.18 16.68
CA THR A 1072 8.01 8.77 15.65
C THR A 1072 8.68 10.00 15.01
N ARG A 1073 8.19 10.39 13.84
CA ARG A 1073 8.53 11.66 13.18
C ARG A 1073 7.26 12.40 12.78
N ALA A 1074 7.25 13.71 13.02
CA ALA A 1074 6.13 14.58 12.64
C ALA A 1074 5.95 14.63 11.11
N ALA A 1075 4.86 14.02 10.63
CA ALA A 1075 4.49 13.99 9.22
C ALA A 1075 3.71 15.26 8.80
N VAL A 1076 2.85 15.73 9.71
CA VAL A 1076 2.00 16.94 9.63
C VAL A 1076 2.16 17.76 10.92
N PRO A 1077 1.86 19.07 10.95
CA PRO A 1077 1.85 19.84 12.19
C PRO A 1077 0.57 19.58 13.01
N ALA A 1078 0.64 19.78 14.33
CA ALA A 1078 -0.53 19.68 15.21
C ALA A 1078 -1.61 20.73 14.87
N PRO A 1079 -2.91 20.42 15.04
CA PRO A 1079 -4.00 21.30 14.61
C PRO A 1079 -4.20 22.50 15.54
N ALA A 1080 -4.14 23.70 14.95
CA ALA A 1080 -4.47 24.98 15.58
C ALA A 1080 -3.78 25.25 16.93
N GLY A 1081 -4.52 25.14 18.04
CA GLY A 1081 -4.05 25.42 19.39
C GLY A 1081 -3.35 24.24 20.09
N ALA A 1082 -3.38 23.03 19.50
CA ALA A 1082 -2.78 21.83 20.09
C ALA A 1082 -1.25 21.94 20.25
N ARG A 1083 -0.68 21.23 21.24
CA ARG A 1083 0.74 21.28 21.60
C ARG A 1083 1.29 19.88 21.91
N ASP A 1084 2.62 19.73 21.82
CA ASP A 1084 3.28 18.48 22.22
C ASP A 1084 3.03 18.20 23.71
N ASP A 1085 2.78 16.94 24.04
CA ASP A 1085 2.21 16.59 25.33
C ASP A 1085 3.11 16.93 26.53
N TRP A 1086 4.42 16.68 26.44
CA TRP A 1086 5.38 17.07 27.47
C TRP A 1086 5.48 18.59 27.67
N LYS A 1087 5.23 19.41 26.62
CA LYS A 1087 5.27 20.88 26.72
C LYS A 1087 4.09 21.42 27.52
N ILE A 1088 2.93 20.77 27.40
CA ILE A 1088 1.73 21.10 28.19
C ILE A 1088 2.02 20.88 29.67
N ILE A 1089 2.57 19.72 30.02
CA ILE A 1089 2.92 19.37 31.41
C ILE A 1089 4.03 20.29 31.95
N ARG A 1090 5.06 20.58 31.14
CA ARG A 1090 6.13 21.53 31.50
C ARG A 1090 5.58 22.94 31.75
N ALA A 1091 4.66 23.44 30.92
CA ALA A 1091 4.01 24.73 31.14
C ALA A 1091 3.14 24.74 32.40
N LEU A 1092 2.34 23.68 32.63
CA LEU A 1092 1.53 23.53 33.84
C LEU A 1092 2.39 23.53 35.11
N SER A 1093 3.54 22.85 35.10
CA SER A 1093 4.45 22.81 36.25
C SER A 1093 4.95 24.20 36.68
N GLU A 1094 5.06 25.14 35.73
CA GLU A 1094 5.49 26.52 36.00
C GLU A 1094 4.35 27.36 36.58
N VAL A 1095 3.13 27.24 36.03
CA VAL A 1095 1.93 27.94 36.53
C VAL A 1095 1.55 27.48 37.94
N VAL A 1096 1.78 26.20 38.27
CA VAL A 1096 1.59 25.65 39.63
C VAL A 1096 2.72 26.07 40.59
N GLY A 1097 3.82 26.62 40.10
CA GLY A 1097 4.98 27.05 40.92
C GLY A 1097 5.97 25.94 41.28
N VAL A 1098 5.94 24.80 40.57
CA VAL A 1098 6.85 23.66 40.73
C VAL A 1098 7.64 23.34 39.44
N PRO A 1099 8.28 24.34 38.79
CA PRO A 1099 8.79 24.21 37.42
C PRO A 1099 9.73 23.01 37.25
N LEU A 1100 9.50 22.23 36.20
CA LEU A 1100 10.34 21.08 35.83
C LEU A 1100 11.73 21.53 35.31
N PRO A 1101 12.79 20.74 35.53
CA PRO A 1101 14.18 21.16 35.31
C PRO A 1101 14.65 21.07 33.84
N TYR A 1102 13.73 21.17 32.87
CA TYR A 1102 14.01 21.02 31.44
C TYR A 1102 13.05 21.88 30.60
N ASP A 1103 13.57 22.49 29.55
CA ASP A 1103 12.80 23.37 28.64
C ASP A 1103 12.81 22.87 27.19
N THR A 1104 13.75 21.98 26.86
CA THR A 1104 13.94 21.43 25.51
C THR A 1104 13.71 19.92 25.45
N LEU A 1105 13.36 19.43 24.26
CA LEU A 1105 13.20 18.00 24.00
C LEU A 1105 14.48 17.18 24.26
N SER A 1106 15.66 17.80 24.17
CA SER A 1106 16.92 17.14 24.51
C SER A 1106 17.02 16.91 26.01
N GLU A 1107 16.74 17.92 26.83
CA GLU A 1107 16.83 17.82 28.29
C GLU A 1107 15.77 16.88 28.86
N VAL A 1108 14.57 16.80 28.26
CA VAL A 1108 13.57 15.77 28.60
C VAL A 1108 14.12 14.36 28.32
N ARG A 1109 14.86 14.19 27.21
CA ARG A 1109 15.49 12.90 26.88
C ARG A 1109 16.69 12.58 27.76
N ASP A 1110 17.49 13.57 28.13
CA ASP A 1110 18.55 13.39 29.13
C ASP A 1110 17.94 12.93 30.47
N ARG A 1111 16.82 13.53 30.89
CA ARG A 1111 16.03 13.09 32.05
C ARG A 1111 15.44 11.69 31.89
N MET A 1112 14.92 11.32 30.71
CA MET A 1112 14.53 9.93 30.43
C MET A 1112 15.71 8.97 30.59
N GLY A 1113 16.91 9.39 30.18
CA GLY A 1113 18.15 8.63 30.36
C GLY A 1113 18.53 8.40 31.82
N ASP A 1114 18.33 9.40 32.69
CA ASP A 1114 18.52 9.29 34.15
C ASP A 1114 17.55 8.29 34.80
N VAL A 1115 16.31 8.23 34.31
CA VAL A 1115 15.26 7.36 34.86
C VAL A 1115 15.38 5.93 34.33
N ALA A 1116 15.49 5.77 33.01
CA ALA A 1116 15.53 4.49 32.31
C ALA A 1116 16.40 4.60 31.04
N PRO A 1117 17.71 4.32 31.11
CA PRO A 1117 18.65 4.57 29.99
C PRO A 1117 18.35 3.75 28.72
N GLY A 1118 17.55 2.67 28.81
CA GLY A 1118 17.06 1.93 27.65
C GLY A 1118 16.19 2.77 26.70
N LEU A 1119 15.53 3.82 27.21
CA LEU A 1119 14.70 4.76 26.42
C LEU A 1119 15.48 5.63 25.44
N LEU A 1120 16.82 5.60 25.47
CA LEU A 1120 17.69 6.32 24.54
C LEU A 1120 18.39 5.40 23.53
N VAL A 1121 18.23 4.08 23.63
CA VAL A 1121 18.92 3.10 22.75
C VAL A 1121 17.99 2.62 21.64
N TYR A 1122 17.72 3.52 20.70
CA TYR A 1122 16.78 3.32 19.59
C TYR A 1122 17.12 2.11 18.70
N ASP A 1123 16.06 1.48 18.18
CA ASP A 1123 16.07 0.33 17.27
C ASP A 1123 16.79 -0.94 17.78
N THR A 1124 17.15 -1.01 19.07
CA THR A 1124 17.80 -2.19 19.69
C THR A 1124 16.95 -2.82 20.79
N VAL A 1125 16.95 -4.17 20.88
CA VAL A 1125 16.38 -4.90 22.02
C VAL A 1125 17.43 -5.04 23.11
N GLN A 1126 17.12 -4.56 24.31
CA GLN A 1126 17.98 -4.71 25.47
C GLN A 1126 17.67 -6.02 26.21
N SER A 1127 18.45 -7.08 25.95
CA SER A 1127 18.29 -8.38 26.59
C SER A 1127 18.64 -8.34 28.08
N SER A 1128 17.74 -8.81 28.94
CA SER A 1128 17.96 -8.84 30.39
C SER A 1128 18.49 -10.20 30.87
N VAL A 1129 19.50 -10.15 31.74
CA VAL A 1129 20.13 -11.32 32.38
C VAL A 1129 19.33 -11.78 33.62
N PHE A 1130 18.36 -10.99 34.08
CA PHE A 1130 17.73 -11.15 35.39
C PHE A 1130 16.42 -11.95 35.41
N THR A 1131 16.07 -12.69 34.34
CA THR A 1131 14.86 -13.51 34.27
C THR A 1131 14.74 -14.50 35.45
N GLY A 1132 15.87 -15.07 35.91
CA GLY A 1132 15.89 -15.94 37.09
C GLY A 1132 15.62 -15.27 38.44
N LEU A 1133 15.71 -13.93 38.51
CA LEU A 1133 15.26 -13.13 39.66
C LEU A 1133 13.79 -12.72 39.51
N ALA A 1134 13.39 -12.29 38.32
CA ALA A 1134 12.00 -11.96 37.99
C ALA A 1134 11.03 -13.10 38.36
N LEU A 1135 11.37 -14.34 38.01
CA LEU A 1135 10.58 -15.52 38.39
C LEU A 1135 10.43 -15.70 39.90
N LYS A 1136 11.51 -15.47 40.67
CA LYS A 1136 11.45 -15.53 42.14
C LYS A 1136 10.58 -14.42 42.73
N GLN A 1137 10.58 -13.25 42.10
CA GLN A 1137 9.73 -12.13 42.48
C GLN A 1137 8.25 -12.45 42.23
N MET A 1138 7.91 -12.98 41.05
CA MET A 1138 6.56 -13.48 40.74
C MET A 1138 6.10 -14.57 41.71
N LEU A 1139 6.97 -15.52 42.05
CA LEU A 1139 6.69 -16.57 43.05
C LEU A 1139 6.49 -16.04 44.46
N ASN A 1140 7.21 -14.98 44.85
CA ASN A 1140 7.05 -14.35 46.17
C ASN A 1140 5.75 -13.53 46.24
N ALA A 1141 5.43 -12.75 45.20
CA ALA A 1141 4.17 -12.03 45.10
C ALA A 1141 2.96 -12.99 45.17
N ALA A 1142 3.05 -14.14 44.51
CA ALA A 1142 2.05 -15.21 44.55
C ALA A 1142 1.88 -15.88 45.93
N ARG A 1143 2.90 -15.82 46.81
CA ARG A 1143 2.81 -16.32 48.20
C ARG A 1143 2.14 -15.31 49.14
N SER A 1144 2.25 -14.01 48.84
CA SER A 1144 1.55 -12.95 49.58
C SER A 1144 0.10 -12.77 49.15
N SER A 1145 -0.28 -13.20 47.94
CA SER A 1145 -1.68 -13.16 47.47
C SER A 1145 -2.48 -14.35 47.99
N SER A 1146 -3.53 -14.10 48.77
CA SER A 1146 -4.42 -15.13 49.34
C SER A 1146 -5.69 -15.41 48.50
N GLY A 1147 -5.70 -15.04 47.21
CA GLY A 1147 -6.87 -15.18 46.34
C GLY A 1147 -7.04 -16.58 45.77
N SER A 1148 -8.29 -17.02 45.59
CA SER A 1148 -8.63 -18.19 44.77
C SER A 1148 -8.46 -17.86 43.28
N THR A 1149 -7.94 -18.81 42.49
CA THR A 1149 -7.81 -18.64 41.04
C THR A 1149 -9.09 -19.07 40.32
N GLU A 1150 -10.20 -18.45 40.70
CA GLU A 1150 -11.55 -18.75 40.18
C GLU A 1150 -12.01 -17.65 39.21
N GLY A 1151 -12.71 -18.05 38.15
CA GLY A 1151 -13.29 -17.15 37.15
C GLY A 1151 -12.51 -17.14 35.83
N ALA A 1152 -13.24 -17.33 34.74
CA ALA A 1152 -12.70 -17.49 33.40
C ALA A 1152 -11.91 -16.26 32.94
N PHE A 1153 -11.00 -16.46 31.99
CA PHE A 1153 -10.40 -15.34 31.26
C PHE A 1153 -11.48 -14.60 30.44
N GLU A 1154 -11.44 -13.27 30.39
CA GLU A 1154 -12.20 -12.48 29.42
C GLU A 1154 -11.37 -12.27 28.14
N LEU A 1155 -12.01 -11.98 27.01
CA LEU A 1155 -11.30 -11.53 25.81
C LEU A 1155 -10.71 -10.12 26.04
N PRO A 1156 -9.38 -9.91 25.88
CA PRO A 1156 -8.72 -8.63 26.17
C PRO A 1156 -9.25 -7.45 25.37
N VAL A 1157 -9.62 -7.69 24.11
CA VAL A 1157 -10.13 -6.68 23.17
C VAL A 1157 -11.46 -7.18 22.61
N LYS A 1158 -12.55 -6.51 22.99
CA LYS A 1158 -13.93 -6.88 22.58
C LYS A 1158 -14.22 -6.53 21.12
N ASP A 1159 -13.83 -5.33 20.71
CA ASP A 1159 -13.86 -4.90 19.31
C ASP A 1159 -12.46 -4.43 18.90
N TYR A 1160 -11.85 -5.14 17.96
CA TYR A 1160 -10.52 -4.86 17.47
C TYR A 1160 -10.44 -3.53 16.72
N TYR A 1161 -11.53 -3.12 16.07
CA TYR A 1161 -11.54 -1.90 15.25
C TYR A 1161 -11.78 -0.62 16.07
N LEU A 1162 -12.28 -0.73 17.31
CA LEU A 1162 -12.68 0.43 18.15
C LEU A 1162 -11.96 0.43 19.51
N SER A 1163 -10.65 0.18 19.50
CA SER A 1163 -9.84 -0.09 20.69
C SER A 1163 -9.26 1.15 21.39
N ASP A 1164 -9.18 2.29 20.72
CA ASP A 1164 -8.47 3.50 21.16
C ASP A 1164 -9.14 4.76 20.60
N PRO A 1165 -8.84 5.97 21.08
CA PRO A 1165 -9.55 7.19 20.66
C PRO A 1165 -9.44 7.52 19.16
N ILE A 1166 -8.33 7.15 18.51
CA ILE A 1166 -8.12 7.43 17.08
C ILE A 1166 -8.98 6.47 16.25
N SER A 1167 -8.96 5.19 16.60
CA SER A 1167 -9.79 4.18 15.95
C SER A 1167 -11.28 4.34 16.26
N ARG A 1168 -11.66 4.84 17.43
CA ARG A 1168 -13.06 5.20 17.77
C ARG A 1168 -13.58 6.44 17.02
N ALA A 1169 -12.75 7.45 16.78
CA ALA A 1169 -13.10 8.60 15.94
C ALA A 1169 -13.13 8.30 14.43
N SER A 1170 -12.60 7.14 14.01
CA SER A 1170 -12.52 6.72 12.60
C SER A 1170 -13.86 6.22 12.06
N SER A 1171 -14.37 6.92 11.04
CA SER A 1171 -15.53 6.47 10.26
C SER A 1171 -15.27 5.16 9.51
N THR A 1172 -14.03 4.91 9.11
CA THR A 1172 -13.64 3.66 8.45
C THR A 1172 -13.67 2.49 9.43
N MET A 1173 -13.14 2.66 10.64
CA MET A 1173 -13.18 1.64 11.68
C MET A 1173 -14.59 1.35 12.19
N ALA A 1174 -15.45 2.37 12.33
CA ALA A 1174 -16.86 2.17 12.65
C ALA A 1174 -17.57 1.27 11.62
N ARG A 1175 -17.30 1.46 10.32
CA ARG A 1175 -17.81 0.59 9.25
C ARG A 1175 -17.19 -0.81 9.30
N CYS A 1176 -15.92 -0.94 9.67
CA CYS A 1176 -15.27 -2.24 9.87
C CYS A 1176 -15.89 -3.02 11.05
N SER A 1177 -16.16 -2.35 12.17
CA SER A 1177 -16.87 -2.93 13.32
C SER A 1177 -18.25 -3.45 12.92
N GLN A 1178 -19.07 -2.61 12.25
CA GLN A 1178 -20.37 -3.03 11.72
C GLN A 1178 -20.25 -4.24 10.77
N ALA A 1179 -19.24 -4.24 9.89
CA ALA A 1179 -19.08 -5.28 8.87
C ALA A 1179 -18.52 -6.61 9.41
N PHE A 1180 -17.53 -6.56 10.30
CA PHE A 1180 -16.71 -7.70 10.69
C PHE A 1180 -16.93 -8.16 12.15
N THR A 1181 -17.23 -7.23 13.06
CA THR A 1181 -17.51 -7.51 14.48
C THR A 1181 -18.99 -7.86 14.67
N TYR A 1182 -19.90 -7.06 14.09
CA TYR A 1182 -21.35 -7.27 14.21
C TYR A 1182 -21.99 -8.05 13.04
N ASN A 1183 -21.25 -8.30 11.95
CA ASN A 1183 -21.75 -8.96 10.73
C ASN A 1183 -23.00 -8.30 10.09
N GLN A 1184 -23.13 -6.98 10.21
CA GLN A 1184 -24.25 -6.18 9.68
C GLN A 1184 -23.93 -5.49 8.35
N TYR A 1185 -22.95 -5.98 7.59
CA TYR A 1185 -22.59 -5.40 6.28
C TYR A 1185 -23.74 -5.54 5.27
N LYS A 1186 -24.39 -4.43 4.93
CA LYS A 1186 -25.24 -4.34 3.73
C LYS A 1186 -24.34 -4.06 2.52
N PRO A 1187 -24.24 -4.94 1.51
CA PRO A 1187 -23.51 -4.65 0.29
C PRO A 1187 -24.15 -3.50 -0.48
N LYS A 1188 -23.38 -2.93 -1.42
CA LYS A 1188 -23.59 -1.60 -2.04
C LYS A 1188 -24.90 -1.38 -2.81
N TYR A 1189 -25.78 -2.37 -2.88
CA TYR A 1189 -27.08 -2.32 -3.55
C TYR A 1189 -28.26 -1.87 -2.64
N SER A 1190 -28.04 -1.60 -1.35
CA SER A 1190 -29.04 -0.91 -0.51
C SER A 1190 -28.86 0.62 -0.60
N SER A 1191 -29.88 1.32 -1.11
CA SER A 1191 -29.89 2.76 -1.45
C SER A 1191 -29.86 3.76 -0.27
N GLU A 1192 -29.62 3.31 0.96
CA GLU A 1192 -29.89 4.08 2.18
C GLU A 1192 -28.67 4.86 2.74
N TRP A 1193 -27.45 4.58 2.27
CA TRP A 1193 -26.21 4.99 2.95
C TRP A 1193 -25.71 6.43 2.66
N ALA A 1194 -26.58 7.33 2.21
CA ALA A 1194 -26.22 8.72 1.89
C ALA A 1194 -26.48 9.75 3.01
N ILE A 1195 -27.20 9.39 4.08
CA ILE A 1195 -27.81 10.38 5.01
C ILE A 1195 -27.43 10.19 6.51
N ALA A 1196 -26.65 9.16 6.89
CA ALA A 1196 -26.34 8.91 8.31
C ALA A 1196 -24.90 8.43 8.61
N VAL A 1197 -23.91 9.34 8.52
CA VAL A 1197 -22.58 9.29 9.19
C VAL A 1197 -22.07 10.71 9.45
#